data_AF-A0A0D2U265-F1
#
_entry.id   AF-A0A0D2U265-F1
#
_cell.length_a   1.000
_cell.length_b   1.000
_cell.length_c   1.000
_cell.angle_alpha   90.00
_cell.angle_beta   90.00
_cell.angle_gamma   90.00
#
_symmetry.space_group_name_H-M   'P 1'
#
loop_
_entity.id
_entity.type
_entity.pdbx_description
1 polymer ?
#
loop_
_entity_poly.entity_id
_entity_poly.type
_entity_poly.pdbx_seq_one_letter_code
_entity_poly.pdbx_strand_id
1 'polypeptide(L)'
;MKMSLYEDLVAAWVPTKHDWLQHRPLGEALVNKLGKQRMFSYCAYDFLFLHFGTSSEVLDHLSASDSALVGRRHLCSIPATTVSDIAASSVVLSCKIADGVSIGEDSLIYDSNISSGIQIGSQSIVVGMNVPKDSDNMAGNSIKFMLPDRHCLWEVPLVGCTERVIVFCGIHDNPKNPLKKDGTFCGKPWEKVMHDLGIEENNLWSSSSSQEKCLWNAKLFPILSYFEMLRVGMWLMGLSDGKNLHYLPLWRNSPRVSLEELHRSIDFSKMCTGSSNHQADLAAGIAKACINYGMLGRDLSQLCEEILQKETSGVEICKDFLALCPKLIEQNSKILPKSRAYQVQVDLLRACGEETKAYQLEHEVWASVADETASAVRYGFGEHLLESSGSKSTLAFRNNNHVSSMDKPFCPKTVKVELPVRVDFVGGWSDTPPWSLERAGCVLNMAVSLEGSLPIGTVVETTNSNGVLIIDDSGKELHIKELASIAPPFDGDDPFRLVKSALLVTGIIRENILVSNGLRIRTWANVPRGSGLGTSSILAAAVVKGLLQIIDGDDDNENVARLVLVLEQLMGTGGGWQDQIGGLYPGIKYTRSYPGIPLRLQVFPLVASSQLISKLQERLLVVFTGQVRLAHQVLQKVVLRYLRRDNLLVSSIKRLTELAKIGREALMNCDVDKLGEIMLEAWRLHQELDPYCSNEYVDKLFAFADPYCSGYKLVGAGGGGFALLLAKNATCAKELRSMLGKNPEFDSVIYNWTIY
;
A
#
# COMPACT_ATOMS: atom_id res chain seq x y z
N MET A 1 -8.97 12.89 42.55
CA MET A 1 -8.96 11.88 41.47
C MET A 1 -9.79 12.42 40.32
N LYS A 2 -9.19 12.67 39.16
CA LYS A 2 -9.94 12.87 37.91
C LYS A 2 -9.93 11.50 37.21
N MET A 3 -11.10 10.89 37.08
CA MET A 3 -11.26 9.50 36.64
C MET A 3 -11.50 9.42 35.12
N SER A 4 -11.27 8.23 34.55
CA SER A 4 -11.52 7.93 33.13
C SER A 4 -13.03 7.94 32.87
N LEU A 5 -13.49 8.92 32.09
CA LEU A 5 -14.90 9.08 31.74
C LEU A 5 -15.46 7.80 31.07
N TYR A 6 -14.63 7.10 30.28
CA TYR A 6 -15.04 5.92 29.52
C TYR A 6 -15.19 4.65 30.36
N GLU A 7 -14.22 4.36 31.23
CA GLU A 7 -14.26 3.17 32.09
C GLU A 7 -15.39 3.26 33.11
N ASP A 8 -15.59 4.45 33.69
CA ASP A 8 -16.70 4.70 34.61
C ASP A 8 -18.05 4.76 33.89
N LEU A 9 -18.12 5.27 32.64
CA LEU A 9 -19.35 5.20 31.84
C LEU A 9 -19.72 3.74 31.57
N VAL A 10 -18.76 2.90 31.16
CA VAL A 10 -18.99 1.48 30.89
C VAL A 10 -19.38 0.73 32.16
N ALA A 11 -18.71 0.99 33.29
CA ALA A 11 -19.08 0.44 34.59
C ALA A 11 -20.47 0.92 35.07
N ALA A 12 -20.87 2.15 34.72
CA ALA A 12 -22.22 2.68 34.93
C ALA A 12 -23.26 2.20 33.90
N TRP A 13 -22.81 1.71 32.72
CA TRP A 13 -23.63 1.24 31.59
C TRP A 13 -23.95 -0.24 31.59
N VAL A 14 -23.66 -0.95 32.68
CA VAL A 14 -24.18 -2.30 32.93
C VAL A 14 -25.31 -2.19 33.97
N PRO A 15 -26.54 -1.74 33.63
CA PRO A 15 -27.58 -1.56 34.61
C PRO A 15 -28.50 -2.78 34.59
N THR A 16 -28.43 -3.54 35.67
CA THR A 16 -29.65 -4.08 36.28
C THR A 16 -29.56 -4.23 37.81
N LYS A 17 -28.42 -3.96 38.47
CA LYS A 17 -28.24 -4.35 39.90
C LYS A 17 -27.53 -3.39 40.85
N HIS A 18 -27.41 -2.09 40.55
CA HIS A 18 -26.61 -1.20 41.40
C HIS A 18 -27.34 0.08 41.81
N ASP A 19 -28.13 0.00 42.89
CA ASP A 19 -28.86 1.10 43.53
C ASP A 19 -27.95 2.26 43.97
N TRP A 20 -26.67 1.97 44.26
CA TRP A 20 -25.69 2.96 44.71
C TRP A 20 -25.42 4.09 43.70
N LEU A 21 -25.74 3.86 42.41
CA LEU A 21 -25.49 4.81 41.32
C LEU A 21 -26.53 5.94 41.24
N GLN A 22 -27.76 5.69 41.73
CA GLN A 22 -28.81 6.72 41.80
C GLN A 22 -28.46 7.86 42.76
N HIS A 23 -27.69 7.54 43.81
CA HIS A 23 -27.29 8.51 44.84
C HIS A 23 -26.09 9.39 44.45
N ARG A 24 -25.56 9.26 43.22
CA ARG A 24 -24.42 10.04 42.72
C ARG A 24 -24.89 11.26 41.91
N PRO A 25 -24.09 12.35 41.85
CA PRO A 25 -24.37 13.49 40.98
C PRO A 25 -24.54 13.05 39.52
N LEU A 26 -25.63 13.47 38.87
CA LEU A 26 -26.05 13.07 37.51
C LEU A 26 -26.46 11.60 37.32
N GLY A 27 -26.45 10.77 38.36
CA GLY A 27 -26.75 9.33 38.29
C GLY A 27 -28.16 9.03 37.79
N GLU A 28 -29.17 9.71 38.32
CA GLU A 28 -30.57 9.57 37.88
C GLU A 28 -30.76 9.97 36.41
N ALA A 29 -30.09 11.03 35.97
CA ALA A 29 -30.15 11.48 34.57
C ALA A 29 -29.47 10.50 33.61
N LEU A 30 -28.35 9.88 34.03
CA LEU A 30 -27.67 8.83 33.26
C LEU A 30 -28.56 7.59 33.09
N VAL A 31 -29.11 7.07 34.19
CA VAL A 31 -29.98 5.88 34.17
C VAL A 31 -31.20 6.12 33.28
N ASN A 32 -31.82 7.30 33.37
CA ASN A 32 -33.00 7.64 32.57
C ASN A 32 -32.72 7.82 31.06
N LYS A 33 -31.57 8.37 30.68
CA LYS A 33 -31.20 8.55 29.26
C LYS A 33 -30.73 7.25 28.62
N LEU A 34 -30.00 6.43 29.37
CA LEU A 34 -29.24 5.30 28.83
C LEU A 34 -30.01 3.97 28.95
N GLY A 35 -30.79 3.78 30.01
CA GLY A 35 -31.60 2.56 30.22
C GLY A 35 -32.73 2.36 29.19
N LYS A 36 -33.00 3.36 28.34
CA LYS A 36 -34.00 3.28 27.25
C LYS A 36 -33.40 2.90 25.89
N GLN A 37 -32.08 2.81 25.77
CA GLN A 37 -31.40 2.51 24.51
C GLN A 37 -31.12 1.01 24.38
N ARG A 38 -31.35 0.45 23.19
CA ARG A 38 -30.95 -0.92 22.86
C ARG A 38 -29.46 -0.93 22.48
N MET A 39 -28.63 -1.61 23.26
CA MET A 39 -27.22 -1.81 22.89
C MET A 39 -27.05 -3.04 22.02
N PHE A 40 -26.22 -2.92 21.00
CA PHE A 40 -25.66 -4.03 20.25
C PHE A 40 -24.21 -4.18 20.69
N SER A 41 -23.88 -5.30 21.32
CA SER A 41 -22.49 -5.64 21.66
C SER A 41 -21.91 -6.51 20.56
N TYR A 42 -20.78 -6.11 20.01
CA TYR A 42 -19.96 -6.96 19.16
C TYR A 42 -18.81 -7.51 20.01
N CYS A 43 -18.74 -8.84 20.16
CA CYS A 43 -17.62 -9.47 20.82
C CYS A 43 -16.50 -9.63 19.79
N ALA A 44 -15.41 -8.91 20.01
CA ALA A 44 -14.26 -8.94 19.11
C ALA A 44 -13.41 -10.16 19.48
N TYR A 45 -13.53 -11.24 18.70
CA TYR A 45 -12.64 -12.40 18.79
C TYR A 45 -11.33 -12.08 18.05
N ASP A 46 -10.21 -12.63 18.51
CA ASP A 46 -8.87 -12.50 17.91
C ASP A 46 -8.18 -11.13 17.95
N PHE A 47 -8.66 -10.19 18.77
CA PHE A 47 -7.88 -8.99 19.09
C PHE A 47 -6.93 -9.24 20.27
N LEU A 48 -5.65 -8.88 20.08
CA LEU A 48 -4.71 -8.70 21.18
C LEU A 48 -5.09 -7.42 21.94
N PHE A 49 -5.81 -7.57 23.04
CA PHE A 49 -6.07 -6.47 23.97
C PHE A 49 -4.80 -6.19 24.77
N LEU A 50 -4.16 -5.06 24.48
CA LEU A 50 -2.92 -4.64 25.12
C LEU A 50 -3.25 -3.80 26.37
N HIS A 51 -2.69 -4.16 27.51
CA HIS A 51 -2.74 -3.34 28.72
C HIS A 51 -1.36 -2.69 28.91
N PHE A 52 -1.29 -1.37 28.79
CA PHE A 52 -0.06 -0.60 29.03
C PHE A 52 -0.03 -0.13 30.49
N GLY A 53 0.33 -1.02 31.41
CA GLY A 53 0.46 -0.74 32.84
C GLY A 53 1.89 -0.36 33.26
N THR A 54 2.91 -0.85 32.54
CA THR A 54 4.33 -0.64 32.86
C THR A 54 5.20 -0.43 31.62
N SER A 55 6.38 0.16 31.80
CA SER A 55 7.38 0.31 30.73
C SER A 55 7.90 -1.01 30.18
N SER A 56 7.95 -2.08 30.99
CA SER A 56 8.35 -3.42 30.51
C SER A 56 7.33 -4.05 29.57
N GLU A 57 6.02 -3.89 29.84
CA GLU A 57 4.97 -4.41 28.94
C GLU A 57 5.06 -3.81 27.54
N VAL A 58 5.48 -2.53 27.43
CA VAL A 58 5.74 -1.89 26.12
C VAL A 58 6.85 -2.63 25.35
N LEU A 59 7.95 -3.03 26.01
CA LEU A 59 9.02 -3.78 25.35
C LEU A 59 8.62 -5.23 25.04
N ASP A 60 7.88 -5.89 25.93
CA ASP A 60 7.41 -7.27 25.72
C ASP A 60 6.54 -7.37 24.45
N HIS A 61 5.70 -6.35 24.20
CA HIS A 61 4.90 -6.28 22.98
C HIS A 61 5.72 -6.04 21.71
N LEU A 62 6.83 -5.32 21.81
CA LEU A 62 7.72 -5.06 20.68
C LEU A 62 8.68 -6.22 20.38
N SER A 63 8.93 -7.09 21.37
CA SER A 63 9.86 -8.22 21.28
C SER A 63 9.20 -9.56 20.93
N ALA A 64 7.89 -9.72 21.16
CA ALA A 64 7.17 -10.97 20.92
C ALA A 64 7.34 -11.51 19.48
N SER A 65 7.51 -12.83 19.35
CA SER A 65 7.66 -13.57 18.08
C SER A 65 6.54 -13.34 17.07
N ASP A 66 5.34 -13.00 17.56
CA ASP A 66 4.16 -12.71 16.75
C ASP A 66 4.15 -11.27 16.19
N SER A 67 5.13 -10.44 16.55
CA SER A 67 5.32 -9.06 16.06
C SER A 67 5.89 -8.96 14.64
N ALA A 68 5.68 -9.98 13.79
CA ALA A 68 6.16 -10.01 12.40
C ALA A 68 5.74 -8.77 11.58
N LEU A 69 4.74 -8.03 12.05
CA LEU A 69 4.18 -6.83 11.44
C LEU A 69 4.72 -5.50 11.99
N VAL A 70 5.51 -5.50 13.08
CA VAL A 70 6.04 -4.26 13.65
C VAL A 70 7.29 -3.82 12.88
N GLY A 71 7.16 -2.70 12.15
CA GLY A 71 8.30 -2.02 11.55
C GLY A 71 9.26 -1.54 12.63
N ARG A 72 10.38 -2.26 12.83
CA ARG A 72 11.39 -1.92 13.85
C ARG A 72 12.13 -0.61 13.56
N ARG A 73 12.03 -0.08 12.34
CA ARG A 73 12.65 1.18 11.93
C ARG A 73 11.65 1.96 11.10
N HIS A 74 11.21 3.11 11.60
CA HIS A 74 10.24 3.95 10.92
C HIS A 74 10.58 5.43 11.10
N LEU A 75 10.41 6.21 10.02
CA LEU A 75 10.67 7.65 9.98
C LEU A 75 12.02 8.01 10.64
N CYS A 76 13.09 7.30 10.30
CA CYS A 76 14.37 7.43 10.99
C CYS A 76 15.54 7.73 10.06
N SER A 77 16.49 8.53 10.53
CA SER A 77 17.80 8.74 9.92
C SER A 77 18.83 7.98 10.75
N ILE A 78 19.32 6.86 10.21
CA ILE A 78 20.24 5.95 10.89
C ILE A 78 21.50 5.82 10.04
N PRO A 79 22.70 5.84 10.65
CA PRO A 79 23.94 5.74 9.92
C PRO A 79 24.20 4.29 9.46
N ALA A 80 25.25 4.10 8.67
CA ALA A 80 25.65 2.76 8.24
C ALA A 80 26.06 1.90 9.45
N THR A 81 25.81 0.59 9.38
CA THR A 81 26.16 -0.37 10.45
C THR A 81 27.67 -0.47 10.70
N THR A 82 28.50 0.04 9.80
CA THR A 82 29.96 0.08 9.95
C THR A 82 30.44 1.17 10.92
N VAL A 83 29.60 2.16 11.21
CA VAL A 83 29.95 3.32 12.05
C VAL A 83 29.09 3.44 13.31
N SER A 84 28.12 2.56 13.51
CA SER A 84 27.27 2.51 14.72
C SER A 84 26.80 1.10 14.99
N ASP A 85 26.74 0.74 16.27
CA ASP A 85 26.40 -0.62 16.73
C ASP A 85 24.96 -0.64 17.26
N ILE A 86 24.01 -0.84 16.36
CA ILE A 86 22.58 -0.81 16.65
C ILE A 86 22.00 -2.21 16.45
N ALA A 87 21.60 -2.85 17.55
CA ALA A 87 21.04 -4.20 17.54
C ALA A 87 19.85 -4.32 16.58
N ALA A 88 19.75 -5.44 15.86
CA ALA A 88 18.68 -5.68 14.90
C ALA A 88 17.29 -5.81 15.56
N SER A 89 17.24 -6.24 16.83
CA SER A 89 16.00 -6.33 17.61
C SER A 89 15.52 -5.00 18.18
N SER A 90 16.37 -3.96 18.20
CA SER A 90 15.98 -2.63 18.67
C SER A 90 14.90 -2.00 17.77
N VAL A 91 13.99 -1.28 18.41
CA VAL A 91 12.92 -0.53 17.77
C VAL A 91 13.25 0.96 17.80
N VAL A 92 13.43 1.56 16.62
CA VAL A 92 13.84 2.95 16.44
C VAL A 92 12.79 3.67 15.59
N LEU A 93 12.07 4.61 16.19
CA LEU A 93 10.89 5.23 15.60
C LEU A 93 11.01 6.76 15.69
N SER A 94 10.84 7.45 14.57
CA SER A 94 10.89 8.93 14.53
C SER A 94 12.19 9.47 15.12
N CYS A 95 13.34 8.89 14.75
CA CYS A 95 14.62 9.22 15.36
C CYS A 95 15.68 9.64 14.36
N LYS A 96 16.59 10.51 14.81
CA LYS A 96 17.87 10.77 14.14
C LYS A 96 19.00 10.22 14.99
N ILE A 97 19.79 9.33 14.43
CA ILE A 97 20.95 8.72 15.09
C ILE A 97 22.21 9.19 14.36
N ALA A 98 23.19 9.69 15.10
CA ALA A 98 24.50 10.05 14.57
C ALA A 98 25.47 8.86 14.58
N ASP A 99 26.57 8.97 13.83
CA ASP A 99 27.66 8.01 13.84
C ASP A 99 28.25 7.84 15.26
N GLY A 100 28.77 6.66 15.59
CA GLY A 100 29.36 6.35 16.89
C GLY A 100 28.35 6.15 18.02
N VAL A 101 27.07 5.95 17.72
CA VAL A 101 26.03 5.57 18.70
C VAL A 101 25.95 4.04 18.82
N SER A 102 25.68 3.54 20.03
CA SER A 102 25.39 2.12 20.27
C SER A 102 24.04 1.95 20.96
N ILE A 103 23.23 0.98 20.49
CA ILE A 103 21.92 0.63 21.03
C ILE A 103 21.83 -0.89 21.19
N GLY A 104 21.60 -1.33 22.43
CA GLY A 104 21.46 -2.73 22.81
C GLY A 104 20.16 -3.39 22.33
N GLU A 105 20.07 -4.69 22.57
CA GLU A 105 18.95 -5.54 22.13
C GLU A 105 17.63 -5.12 22.78
N ASP A 106 16.51 -5.38 22.09
CA ASP A 106 15.14 -5.23 22.59
C ASP A 106 14.84 -3.86 23.24
N SER A 107 15.51 -2.81 22.75
CA SER A 107 15.36 -1.44 23.25
C SER A 107 14.44 -0.62 22.35
N LEU A 108 13.72 0.34 22.92
CA LEU A 108 12.85 1.27 22.20
C LEU A 108 13.42 2.68 22.26
N ILE A 109 13.71 3.25 21.10
CA ILE A 109 14.06 4.65 20.93
C ILE A 109 12.95 5.34 20.15
N TYR A 110 12.35 6.38 20.72
CA TYR A 110 11.24 7.11 20.14
C TYR A 110 11.48 8.63 20.16
N ASP A 111 11.17 9.30 19.05
CA ASP A 111 11.15 10.77 18.95
C ASP A 111 12.44 11.46 19.44
N SER A 112 13.60 10.90 19.09
CA SER A 112 14.90 11.28 19.66
C SER A 112 15.94 11.62 18.59
N ASN A 113 16.75 12.65 18.88
CA ASN A 113 17.95 13.02 18.14
C ASN A 113 19.21 12.72 18.96
N ILE A 114 19.81 11.56 18.70
CA ILE A 114 20.95 11.02 19.46
C ILE A 114 22.26 11.42 18.78
N SER A 115 23.10 12.14 19.51
CA SER A 115 24.44 12.54 19.08
C SER A 115 25.49 11.45 19.29
N SER A 116 26.63 11.59 18.60
CA SER A 116 27.78 10.67 18.73
C SER A 116 28.28 10.57 20.17
N GLY A 117 28.77 9.39 20.57
CA GLY A 117 29.30 9.14 21.92
C GLY A 117 28.26 8.65 22.94
N ILE A 118 27.03 8.39 22.50
CA ILE A 118 25.94 7.87 23.33
C ILE A 118 25.83 6.36 23.19
N GLN A 119 25.74 5.67 24.33
CA GLN A 119 25.55 4.23 24.44
C GLN A 119 24.27 3.94 25.22
N ILE A 120 23.40 3.12 24.65
CA ILE A 120 22.12 2.73 25.25
C ILE A 120 22.14 1.21 25.43
N GLY A 121 22.03 0.77 26.68
CA GLY A 121 22.01 -0.64 27.05
C GLY A 121 20.75 -1.36 26.59
N SER A 122 20.76 -2.68 26.68
CA SER A 122 19.67 -3.55 26.23
C SER A 122 18.42 -3.42 27.11
N GLN A 123 17.25 -3.71 26.54
CA GLN A 123 15.95 -3.61 27.20
C GLN A 123 15.69 -2.23 27.81
N SER A 124 16.11 -1.17 27.11
CA SER A 124 15.99 0.21 27.56
C SER A 124 14.97 0.99 26.74
N ILE A 125 14.40 2.05 27.33
CA ILE A 125 13.46 2.95 26.66
C ILE A 125 14.02 4.37 26.68
N VAL A 126 14.15 4.99 25.51
CA VAL A 126 14.54 6.39 25.37
C VAL A 126 13.50 7.15 24.56
N VAL A 127 13.01 8.25 25.12
CA VAL A 127 11.93 9.03 24.51
C VAL A 127 12.25 10.52 24.56
N GLY A 128 12.13 11.20 23.43
CA GLY A 128 12.22 12.66 23.36
C GLY A 128 13.63 13.22 23.55
N MET A 129 14.67 12.37 23.58
CA MET A 129 16.04 12.79 23.86
C MET A 129 16.59 13.58 22.67
N ASN A 130 16.72 14.89 22.82
CA ASN A 130 17.12 15.79 21.75
C ASN A 130 18.43 16.49 22.11
N VAL A 131 19.55 15.83 21.84
CA VAL A 131 20.85 16.34 22.23
C VAL A 131 21.18 17.59 21.39
N PRO A 132 21.35 18.77 22.01
CA PRO A 132 21.67 19.98 21.27
C PRO A 132 23.04 19.84 20.61
N LYS A 133 23.17 20.39 19.39
CA LYS A 133 24.47 20.50 18.72
C LYS A 133 25.32 21.49 19.50
N ASP A 134 26.48 21.05 19.97
CA ASP A 134 27.41 21.89 20.73
C ASP A 134 27.83 23.09 19.87
N SER A 135 27.32 24.28 20.18
CA SER A 135 27.67 25.51 19.46
C SER A 135 29.04 26.05 19.88
N ASP A 136 29.57 25.60 21.02
CA ASP A 136 30.88 25.97 21.53
C ASP A 136 31.93 24.92 21.16
N ASN A 137 32.36 24.97 19.90
CA ASN A 137 33.47 24.19 19.37
C ASN A 137 34.83 24.72 19.88
N MET A 138 34.97 24.87 21.20
CA MET A 138 36.24 25.12 21.89
C MET A 138 36.51 23.90 22.78
N ALA A 139 37.29 22.96 22.22
CA ALA A 139 37.79 21.71 22.81
C ALA A 139 36.82 20.51 22.79
N GLY A 140 36.81 19.76 21.68
CA GLY A 140 37.03 18.30 21.58
C GLY A 140 36.32 17.28 22.50
N ASN A 141 35.46 17.69 23.42
CA ASN A 141 34.79 16.82 24.37
C ASN A 141 33.42 16.44 23.84
N SER A 142 33.39 15.51 22.89
CA SER A 142 32.17 14.74 22.62
C SER A 142 31.61 14.21 23.94
N ILE A 143 30.33 14.49 24.22
CA ILE A 143 29.68 13.97 25.43
C ILE A 143 29.65 12.45 25.33
N LYS A 144 30.26 11.80 26.33
CA LYS A 144 30.11 10.36 26.55
C LYS A 144 29.00 10.16 27.55
N PHE A 145 27.88 9.60 27.10
CA PHE A 145 26.75 9.26 27.96
C PHE A 145 26.40 7.79 27.77
N MET A 146 26.18 7.08 28.88
CA MET A 146 25.76 5.68 28.88
C MET A 146 24.47 5.55 29.67
N LEU A 147 23.43 5.00 29.03
CA LEU A 147 22.25 4.48 29.69
C LEU A 147 22.47 2.98 29.91
N PRO A 148 22.48 2.46 31.16
CA PRO A 148 22.66 1.03 31.39
C PRO A 148 21.48 0.21 30.88
N ASP A 149 21.66 -1.12 30.81
CA ASP A 149 20.58 -2.06 30.51
C ASP A 149 19.38 -1.88 31.45
N ARG A 150 18.17 -2.12 30.95
CA ARG A 150 16.92 -2.09 31.74
C ARG A 150 16.64 -0.73 32.37
N HIS A 151 17.01 0.36 31.69
CA HIS A 151 16.72 1.72 32.14
C HIS A 151 15.85 2.47 31.14
N CYS A 152 15.15 3.46 31.67
CA CYS A 152 14.35 4.38 30.89
C CYS A 152 14.89 5.80 31.02
N LEU A 153 14.81 6.57 29.94
CA LEU A 153 15.18 7.98 29.89
C LEU A 153 14.14 8.77 29.09
N TRP A 154 13.65 9.85 29.66
CA TRP A 154 12.68 10.75 29.03
C TRP A 154 13.12 12.20 29.20
N GLU A 155 12.86 13.01 28.18
CA GLU A 155 13.07 14.44 28.22
C GLU A 155 11.72 15.18 28.19
N VAL A 156 11.39 15.91 29.25
CA VAL A 156 10.05 16.48 29.45
C VAL A 156 10.11 18.01 29.59
N PRO A 157 9.37 18.78 28.77
CA PRO A 157 9.25 20.21 28.95
C PRO A 157 8.30 20.54 30.12
N LEU A 158 8.68 21.50 30.96
CA LEU A 158 7.84 22.00 32.06
C LEU A 158 7.31 23.42 31.78
N VAL A 159 6.10 23.69 32.26
CA VAL A 159 5.48 25.02 32.18
C VAL A 159 6.31 26.04 32.96
N GLY A 160 6.70 27.12 32.29
CA GLY A 160 7.51 28.19 32.89
C GLY A 160 9.00 27.88 32.99
N CYS A 161 9.46 26.72 32.50
CA CYS A 161 10.88 26.40 32.37
C CYS A 161 11.33 26.51 30.91
N THR A 162 12.47 27.18 30.68
CA THR A 162 13.12 27.21 29.36
C THR A 162 13.70 25.84 29.01
N GLU A 163 14.42 25.26 29.99
CA GLU A 163 15.05 23.94 29.91
C GLU A 163 14.01 22.80 30.03
N ARG A 164 14.33 21.67 29.38
CA ARG A 164 13.60 20.40 29.54
C ARG A 164 14.25 19.59 30.66
N VAL A 165 13.45 18.87 31.44
CA VAL A 165 13.96 18.02 32.53
C VAL A 165 14.20 16.61 32.02
N ILE A 166 15.38 16.05 32.33
CA ILE A 166 15.72 14.67 32.00
C ILE A 166 15.33 13.77 33.17
N VAL A 167 14.40 12.86 32.91
CA VAL A 167 13.90 11.85 33.84
C VAL A 167 14.53 10.51 33.50
N PHE A 168 14.95 9.76 34.50
CA PHE A 168 15.48 8.42 34.34
C PHE A 168 15.12 7.54 35.53
N CYS A 169 14.90 6.26 35.27
CA CYS A 169 14.66 5.22 36.27
C CYS A 169 14.96 3.84 35.68
N GLY A 170 14.92 2.80 36.51
CA GLY A 170 14.92 1.42 36.04
C GLY A 170 13.57 1.07 35.41
N ILE A 171 13.58 0.19 34.41
CA ILE A 171 12.37 -0.23 33.68
C ILE A 171 11.33 -0.92 34.57
N HIS A 172 11.79 -1.55 35.65
CA HIS A 172 10.95 -2.26 36.63
C HIS A 172 10.71 -1.45 37.92
N ASP A 173 11.19 -0.21 38.00
CA ASP A 173 10.92 0.62 39.17
C ASP A 173 9.44 1.01 39.20
N ASN A 174 8.71 0.58 40.23
CA ASN A 174 7.35 1.05 40.47
C ASN A 174 7.40 2.39 41.21
N PRO A 175 6.94 3.51 40.61
CA PRO A 175 7.07 4.83 41.21
C PRO A 175 6.38 4.97 42.58
N LYS A 176 5.34 4.17 42.83
CA LYS A 176 4.50 4.27 44.03
C LYS A 176 4.86 3.25 45.11
N ASN A 177 5.82 2.35 44.87
CA ASN A 177 6.27 1.41 45.89
C ASN A 177 7.02 2.17 47.00
N PRO A 178 6.59 2.05 48.26
CA PRO A 178 7.24 2.73 49.38
C PRO A 178 8.65 2.22 49.64
N LEU A 179 9.50 3.09 50.20
CA LEU A 179 10.83 2.76 50.74
C LEU A 179 10.79 1.51 51.64
N LYS A 180 9.75 1.38 52.48
CA LYS A 180 9.57 0.29 53.44
C LYS A 180 9.05 -1.02 52.84
N LYS A 181 8.65 -1.03 51.56
CA LYS A 181 8.05 -2.17 50.84
C LYS A 181 8.77 -2.39 49.52
N ASP A 182 10.08 -2.61 49.60
CA ASP A 182 10.94 -2.97 48.47
C ASP A 182 10.94 -1.94 47.31
N GLY A 183 10.80 -0.65 47.64
CA GLY A 183 10.94 0.42 46.65
C GLY A 183 12.35 0.47 46.05
N THR A 184 12.42 0.65 44.73
CA THR A 184 13.68 0.72 43.99
C THR A 184 13.83 2.03 43.20
N PHE A 185 15.07 2.36 42.89
CA PHE A 185 15.46 3.40 41.94
C PHE A 185 16.67 2.95 41.13
N CYS A 186 16.59 3.10 39.81
CA CYS A 186 17.55 2.55 38.84
C CYS A 186 17.79 1.05 39.05
N GLY A 187 16.71 0.31 39.36
CA GLY A 187 16.76 -1.13 39.61
C GLY A 187 17.46 -1.56 40.90
N LYS A 188 17.81 -0.61 41.78
CA LYS A 188 18.48 -0.87 43.07
C LYS A 188 17.58 -0.48 44.24
N PRO A 189 17.62 -1.20 45.38
CA PRO A 189 16.93 -0.76 46.59
C PRO A 189 17.40 0.63 47.02
N TRP A 190 16.47 1.47 47.45
CA TRP A 190 16.75 2.85 47.87
C TRP A 190 17.85 2.97 48.94
N GLU A 191 17.89 2.06 49.92
CA GLU A 191 18.92 2.07 50.97
C GLU A 191 20.32 1.95 50.38
N LYS A 192 20.48 1.09 49.37
CA LYS A 192 21.74 0.91 48.64
C LYS A 192 22.09 2.16 47.83
N VAL A 193 21.12 2.74 47.12
CA VAL A 193 21.33 3.97 46.33
C VAL A 193 21.79 5.12 47.23
N MET A 194 21.11 5.34 48.37
CA MET A 194 21.46 6.39 49.31
C MET A 194 22.84 6.19 49.92
N HIS A 195 23.17 4.95 50.31
CA HIS A 195 24.48 4.59 50.84
C HIS A 195 25.60 4.83 49.81
N ASP A 196 25.45 4.31 48.59
CA ASP A 196 26.49 4.37 47.55
C ASP A 196 26.75 5.82 47.07
N LEU A 197 25.71 6.65 47.03
CA LEU A 197 25.79 8.04 46.57
C LEU A 197 26.00 9.07 47.70
N GLY A 198 25.90 8.66 48.96
CA GLY A 198 25.98 9.55 50.12
C GLY A 198 24.79 10.53 50.22
N ILE A 199 23.61 10.12 49.72
CA ILE A 199 22.40 10.94 49.74
C ILE A 199 21.66 10.69 51.07
N GLU A 200 21.34 11.76 51.79
CA GLU A 200 20.53 11.67 53.00
C GLU A 200 19.03 11.72 52.67
N GLU A 201 18.21 11.06 53.48
CA GLU A 201 16.76 10.99 53.27
C GLU A 201 16.09 12.38 53.20
N ASN A 202 16.55 13.32 54.03
CA ASN A 202 16.08 14.72 54.05
C ASN A 202 16.42 15.49 52.78
N ASN A 203 17.33 14.98 51.93
CA ASN A 203 17.63 15.59 50.64
C ASN A 203 16.56 15.25 49.59
N LEU A 204 15.83 14.15 49.75
CA LEU A 204 14.85 13.63 48.79
C LEU A 204 13.40 13.97 49.18
N TRP A 205 13.08 13.85 50.47
CA TRP A 205 11.73 14.06 51.00
C TRP A 205 11.72 15.10 52.10
N SER A 206 10.69 15.96 52.11
CA SER A 206 10.50 16.92 53.20
C SER A 206 10.02 16.20 54.47
N SER A 207 10.54 16.64 55.63
CA SER A 207 10.19 16.09 56.94
C SER A 207 8.73 16.36 57.37
N SER A 208 8.01 17.21 56.64
CA SER A 208 6.62 17.62 56.91
C SER A 208 5.56 16.81 56.16
N SER A 209 5.95 15.87 55.31
CA SER A 209 5.03 15.05 54.50
C SER A 209 4.54 13.81 55.27
N SER A 210 3.21 13.65 55.40
CA SER A 210 2.58 12.43 55.96
C SER A 210 2.45 11.29 54.93
N GLN A 211 2.92 11.48 53.70
CA GLN A 211 2.83 10.49 52.63
C GLN A 211 3.94 9.43 52.72
N GLU A 212 3.66 8.22 52.23
CA GLU A 212 4.68 7.18 52.09
C GLU A 212 5.79 7.65 51.13
N LYS A 213 7.05 7.52 51.57
CA LYS A 213 8.25 7.94 50.81
C LYS A 213 8.49 6.96 49.67
N CYS A 214 8.43 7.43 48.42
CA CYS A 214 8.59 6.61 47.22
C CYS A 214 9.21 7.43 46.08
N LEU A 215 9.49 6.80 44.94
CA LEU A 215 10.03 7.45 43.75
C LEU A 215 9.09 8.56 43.21
N TRP A 216 7.78 8.39 43.35
CA TRP A 216 6.77 9.34 42.90
C TRP A 216 6.93 10.74 43.53
N ASN A 217 7.26 10.82 44.82
CA ASN A 217 7.37 12.08 45.57
C ASN A 217 8.80 12.48 45.96
N ALA A 218 9.82 11.74 45.50
CA ALA A 218 11.23 12.05 45.75
C ALA A 218 11.72 13.20 44.86
N LYS A 219 12.33 14.25 45.42
CA LYS A 219 12.94 15.36 44.67
C LYS A 219 14.27 14.96 44.04
N LEU A 220 14.19 14.18 42.97
CA LEU A 220 15.35 13.58 42.30
C LEU A 220 15.86 14.41 41.12
N PHE A 221 14.97 14.92 40.27
CA PHE A 221 15.34 15.37 38.93
C PHE A 221 15.75 16.85 38.97
N PRO A 222 17.03 17.18 38.74
CA PRO A 222 17.51 18.54 38.81
C PRO A 222 17.14 19.32 37.55
N ILE A 223 16.92 20.63 37.70
CA ILE A 223 16.76 21.59 36.61
C ILE A 223 18.10 22.31 36.47
N LEU A 224 18.95 21.81 35.58
CA LEU A 224 20.29 22.30 35.27
C LEU A 224 20.44 22.47 33.76
N SER A 225 21.63 22.86 33.28
CA SER A 225 21.92 22.79 31.84
C SER A 225 21.85 21.35 31.32
N TYR A 226 21.52 21.17 30.04
CA TYR A 226 21.32 19.85 29.41
C TYR A 226 22.43 18.84 29.74
N PHE A 227 23.69 19.23 29.54
CA PHE A 227 24.84 18.35 29.74
C PHE A 227 25.14 18.09 31.23
N GLU A 228 24.85 19.05 32.11
CA GLU A 228 24.95 18.82 33.56
C GLU A 228 23.89 17.81 34.03
N MET A 229 22.66 17.89 33.51
CA MET A 229 21.60 16.91 33.81
C MET A 229 22.01 15.50 33.39
N LEU A 230 22.59 15.32 32.20
CA LEU A 230 23.10 14.00 31.76
C LEU A 230 24.21 13.46 32.68
N ARG A 231 25.16 14.33 33.07
CA ARG A 231 26.27 13.93 33.98
C ARG A 231 25.76 13.57 35.38
N VAL A 232 24.85 14.37 35.92
CA VAL A 232 24.20 14.09 37.22
C VAL A 232 23.35 12.82 37.12
N GLY A 233 22.68 12.57 35.99
CA GLY A 233 21.97 11.33 35.73
C GLY A 233 22.87 10.09 35.75
N MET A 234 24.01 10.12 35.06
CA MET A 234 25.00 9.04 35.11
C MET A 234 25.52 8.78 36.54
N TRP A 235 25.73 9.85 37.32
CA TRP A 235 26.09 9.73 38.73
C TRP A 235 24.97 9.06 39.55
N LEU A 236 23.71 9.49 39.39
CA LEU A 236 22.56 8.91 40.10
C LEU A 236 22.29 7.43 39.72
N MET A 237 22.63 7.01 38.50
CA MET A 237 22.61 5.60 38.08
C MET A 237 23.78 4.77 38.64
N GLY A 238 24.80 5.44 39.20
CA GLY A 238 25.98 4.82 39.79
C GLY A 238 27.08 4.46 38.77
N LEU A 239 27.15 5.16 37.64
CA LEU A 239 28.15 4.95 36.58
C LEU A 239 29.41 5.82 36.71
N SER A 240 29.46 6.71 37.70
CA SER A 240 30.58 7.62 37.90
C SER A 240 31.58 7.07 38.93
N ASP A 241 32.77 6.66 38.48
CA ASP A 241 33.85 6.23 39.38
C ASP A 241 34.41 7.43 40.17
N GLY A 242 34.07 7.52 41.46
CA GLY A 242 34.86 8.24 42.46
C GLY A 242 34.71 9.77 42.60
N LYS A 243 33.58 10.38 42.19
CA LYS A 243 33.38 11.85 42.23
C LYS A 243 32.14 12.36 42.98
N ASN A 244 31.70 11.69 44.06
CA ASN A 244 30.62 12.21 44.93
C ASN A 244 30.91 13.64 45.40
N LEU A 245 32.19 14.01 45.58
CA LEU A 245 32.64 15.34 46.00
C LEU A 245 32.16 16.51 45.11
N HIS A 246 31.93 16.27 43.81
CA HIS A 246 31.49 17.31 42.88
C HIS A 246 29.98 17.25 42.61
N TYR A 247 29.45 16.06 42.34
CA TYR A 247 28.06 15.91 41.88
C TYR A 247 27.03 15.98 43.02
N LEU A 248 27.35 15.49 44.22
CA LEU A 248 26.41 15.54 45.35
C LEU A 248 26.10 16.99 45.77
N PRO A 249 27.08 17.91 45.93
CA PRO A 249 26.77 19.31 46.19
C PRO A 249 26.02 19.99 45.04
N LEU A 250 26.40 19.72 43.79
CA LEU A 250 25.73 20.27 42.60
C LEU A 250 24.26 19.84 42.54
N TRP A 251 23.99 18.56 42.71
CA TRP A 251 22.65 18.00 42.74
C TRP A 251 21.83 18.52 43.93
N ARG A 252 22.41 18.55 45.14
CA ARG A 252 21.71 18.97 46.34
C ARG A 252 21.26 20.43 46.28
N ASN A 253 22.11 21.30 45.73
CA ASN A 253 21.88 22.75 45.68
C ASN A 253 21.08 23.21 44.45
N SER A 254 20.79 22.32 43.50
CA SER A 254 19.98 22.67 42.33
C SER A 254 18.48 22.65 42.63
N PRO A 255 17.67 23.41 41.88
CA PRO A 255 16.23 23.23 41.88
C PRO A 255 15.90 21.81 41.41
N ARG A 256 15.12 21.06 42.19
CA ARG A 256 14.76 19.67 41.90
C ARG A 256 13.27 19.45 41.95
N VAL A 257 12.79 18.59 41.06
CA VAL A 257 11.39 18.16 40.98
C VAL A 257 11.25 16.67 41.22
N SER A 258 10.11 16.28 41.77
CA SER A 258 9.64 14.90 41.85
C SER A 258 8.82 14.50 40.61
N LEU A 259 8.55 13.20 40.42
CA LEU A 259 7.63 12.75 39.36
C LEU A 259 6.22 13.34 39.55
N GLU A 260 5.76 13.49 40.79
CA GLU A 260 4.47 14.11 41.11
C GLU A 260 4.42 15.58 40.65
N GLU A 261 5.45 16.37 41.00
CA GLU A 261 5.55 17.77 40.61
C GLU A 261 5.70 17.90 39.09
N LEU A 262 6.53 17.04 38.48
CA LEU A 262 6.71 16.96 37.04
C LEU A 262 5.39 16.68 36.33
N HIS A 263 4.65 15.64 36.74
CA HIS A 263 3.37 15.28 36.14
C HIS A 263 2.33 16.41 36.18
N ARG A 264 2.35 17.27 37.22
CA ARG A 264 1.47 18.44 37.32
C ARG A 264 1.90 19.62 36.44
N SER A 265 3.16 19.67 36.05
CA SER A 265 3.78 20.82 35.39
C SER A 265 4.27 20.54 33.97
N ILE A 266 3.97 19.36 33.39
CA ILE A 266 4.29 19.05 31.99
C ILE A 266 3.62 20.06 31.05
N ASP A 267 4.40 20.63 30.15
CA ASP A 267 3.89 21.42 29.03
C ASP A 267 3.56 20.49 27.86
N PHE A 268 2.35 19.92 27.88
CA PHE A 268 1.87 19.00 26.84
C PHE A 268 1.83 19.67 25.46
N SER A 269 1.52 20.96 25.39
CA SER A 269 1.48 21.70 24.12
C SER A 269 2.87 21.75 23.48
N LYS A 270 3.87 22.20 24.25
CA LYS A 270 5.28 22.26 23.80
C LYS A 270 5.84 20.86 23.49
N MET A 271 5.39 19.83 24.19
CA MET A 271 5.77 18.44 23.91
C MET A 271 5.20 17.97 22.56
N CYS A 272 3.89 18.13 22.32
CA CYS A 272 3.24 17.74 21.07
C CYS A 272 3.80 18.52 19.87
N THR A 273 3.88 19.85 19.97
CA THR A 273 4.45 20.69 18.91
C THR A 273 5.92 20.34 18.65
N GLY A 274 6.69 20.04 19.70
CA GLY A 274 8.08 19.59 19.56
C GLY A 274 8.20 18.29 18.78
N SER A 275 7.36 17.31 19.08
CA SER A 275 7.32 16.01 18.40
C SER A 275 6.90 16.16 16.93
N SER A 276 5.82 16.89 16.65
CA SER A 276 5.37 17.16 15.28
C SER A 276 6.46 17.87 14.45
N ASN A 277 7.16 18.84 15.03
CA ASN A 277 8.26 19.51 14.35
C ASN A 277 9.45 18.56 14.08
N HIS A 278 9.78 17.68 15.02
CA HIS A 278 10.84 16.69 14.86
C HIS A 278 10.53 15.70 13.72
N GLN A 279 9.30 15.18 13.70
CA GLN A 279 8.82 14.28 12.66
C GLN A 279 8.79 14.96 11.29
N ALA A 280 8.33 16.21 11.21
CA ALA A 280 8.37 17.01 9.99
C ALA A 280 9.81 17.21 9.47
N ASP A 281 10.78 17.48 10.36
CA ASP A 281 12.19 17.62 9.98
C ASP A 281 12.79 16.31 9.46
N LEU A 282 12.42 15.17 10.06
CA LEU A 282 12.81 13.85 9.58
C LEU A 282 12.19 13.54 8.21
N ALA A 283 10.90 13.80 8.05
CA ALA A 283 10.19 13.63 6.78
C ALA A 283 10.80 14.50 5.67
N ALA A 284 11.12 15.77 5.97
CA ALA A 284 11.83 16.66 5.06
C ALA A 284 13.21 16.13 4.67
N GLY A 285 13.97 15.60 5.64
CA GLY A 285 15.27 14.97 5.39
C GLY A 285 15.16 13.76 4.44
N ILE A 286 14.18 12.90 4.66
CA ILE A 286 13.92 11.72 3.81
C ILE A 286 13.46 12.14 2.41
N ALA A 287 12.50 13.07 2.31
CA ALA A 287 12.00 13.57 1.03
C ALA A 287 13.12 14.21 0.21
N LYS A 288 13.96 15.04 0.84
CA LYS A 288 15.14 15.63 0.21
C LYS A 288 16.10 14.57 -0.34
N ALA A 289 16.38 13.51 0.42
CA ALA A 289 17.22 12.42 -0.05
C ALA A 289 16.57 11.67 -1.23
N CYS A 290 15.27 11.38 -1.17
CA CYS A 290 14.54 10.73 -2.25
C CYS A 290 14.62 11.53 -3.56
N ILE A 291 14.43 12.86 -3.49
CA ILE A 291 14.48 13.76 -4.64
C ILE A 291 15.92 13.89 -5.16
N ASN A 292 16.91 14.11 -4.30
CA ASN A 292 18.29 14.32 -4.74
C ASN A 292 18.91 13.09 -5.41
N TYR A 293 18.59 11.89 -4.94
CA TYR A 293 19.16 10.64 -5.46
C TYR A 293 18.24 9.91 -6.45
N GLY A 294 17.07 10.47 -6.78
CA GLY A 294 16.08 9.82 -7.63
C GLY A 294 15.47 8.54 -7.05
N MET A 295 15.62 8.30 -5.75
CA MET A 295 15.14 7.10 -5.06
C MET A 295 13.69 7.27 -4.59
N LEU A 296 12.75 7.33 -5.54
CA LEU A 296 11.31 7.51 -5.28
C LEU A 296 10.58 6.22 -4.87
N GLY A 297 11.18 5.49 -3.93
CA GLY A 297 10.64 4.27 -3.34
C GLY A 297 9.74 4.49 -2.10
N ARG A 298 9.55 5.75 -1.69
CA ARG A 298 8.74 6.17 -0.55
C ARG A 298 7.51 6.95 -1.01
N ASP A 299 6.49 6.97 -0.17
CA ASP A 299 5.29 7.77 -0.38
C ASP A 299 5.58 9.25 -0.08
N LEU A 300 5.83 10.03 -1.13
CA LEU A 300 6.08 11.45 -0.97
C LEU A 300 4.82 12.24 -0.59
N SER A 301 3.62 11.75 -0.92
CA SER A 301 2.37 12.40 -0.48
C SER A 301 2.29 12.35 1.05
N GLN A 302 2.52 11.17 1.63
CA GLN A 302 2.54 11.00 3.08
C GLN A 302 3.67 11.82 3.74
N LEU A 303 4.87 11.83 3.16
CA LEU A 303 5.96 12.65 3.69
C LEU A 303 5.65 14.15 3.63
N CYS A 304 4.93 14.62 2.61
CA CYS A 304 4.46 16.00 2.55
C CYS A 304 3.44 16.30 3.66
N GLU A 305 2.50 15.39 3.94
CA GLU A 305 1.54 15.54 5.04
C GLU A 305 2.25 15.68 6.40
N GLU A 306 3.32 14.90 6.64
CA GLU A 306 4.16 15.02 7.84
C GLU A 306 4.90 16.36 7.89
N ILE A 307 5.47 16.82 6.75
CA ILE A 307 6.16 18.10 6.65
C ILE A 307 5.20 19.27 6.95
N LEU A 308 3.96 19.19 6.48
CA LEU A 308 2.95 20.23 6.65
C LEU A 308 2.48 20.40 8.10
N GLN A 309 2.72 19.42 8.98
CA GLN A 309 2.49 19.59 10.42
C GLN A 309 3.35 20.71 11.02
N LYS A 310 4.43 21.11 10.33
CA LYS A 310 5.27 22.25 10.71
C LYS A 310 4.65 23.57 10.24
N GLU A 311 3.74 24.12 11.05
CA GLU A 311 2.90 25.28 10.73
C GLU A 311 3.63 26.48 10.08
N THR A 312 4.85 26.78 10.51
CA THR A 312 5.57 28.00 10.09
C THR A 312 6.35 27.86 8.79
N SER A 313 6.75 26.64 8.40
CA SER A 313 7.73 26.42 7.31
C SER A 313 7.47 25.20 6.44
N GLY A 314 6.52 24.33 6.79
CA GLY A 314 6.23 23.11 6.05
C GLY A 314 5.91 23.36 4.57
N VAL A 315 5.05 24.34 4.29
CA VAL A 315 4.71 24.74 2.91
C VAL A 315 5.93 25.25 2.14
N GLU A 316 6.81 26.03 2.78
CA GLU A 316 8.01 26.55 2.12
C GLU A 316 9.01 25.43 1.79
N ILE A 317 9.16 24.45 2.68
CA ILE A 317 9.97 23.24 2.44
C ILE A 317 9.43 22.48 1.21
N CYS A 318 8.11 22.31 1.10
CA CYS A 318 7.50 21.66 -0.07
C CYS A 318 7.73 22.46 -1.36
N LYS A 319 7.68 23.80 -1.32
CA LYS A 319 8.00 24.65 -2.48
C LYS A 319 9.47 24.52 -2.91
N ASP A 320 10.39 24.47 -1.95
CA ASP A 320 11.81 24.23 -2.23
C ASP A 320 12.01 22.89 -2.95
N PHE A 321 11.31 21.83 -2.50
CA PHE A 321 11.34 20.52 -3.15
C PHE A 321 10.72 20.52 -4.55
N LEU A 322 9.62 21.24 -4.74
CA LEU A 322 9.01 21.42 -6.05
C LEU A 322 9.98 22.09 -7.03
N ALA A 323 10.75 23.08 -6.58
CA ALA A 323 11.77 23.74 -7.40
C ALA A 323 12.94 22.82 -7.81
N LEU A 324 13.17 21.70 -7.10
CA LEU A 324 14.19 20.71 -7.45
C LEU A 324 13.70 19.68 -8.49
N CYS A 325 12.39 19.54 -8.68
CA CYS A 325 11.81 18.50 -9.54
C CYS A 325 12.19 18.55 -11.03
N PRO A 326 12.39 19.72 -11.68
CA PRO A 326 12.86 19.75 -13.06
C PRO A 326 14.25 19.08 -13.23
N LYS A 327 15.16 19.33 -12.28
CA LYS A 327 16.51 18.73 -12.27
C LYS A 327 16.45 17.22 -12.08
N LEU A 328 15.51 16.73 -11.26
CA LEU A 328 15.28 15.31 -11.02
C LEU A 328 14.95 14.56 -12.33
N ILE A 329 14.07 15.12 -13.16
CA ILE A 329 13.68 14.54 -14.45
C ILE A 329 14.87 14.47 -15.40
N GLU A 330 15.63 15.57 -15.52
CA GLU A 330 16.78 15.63 -16.43
C GLU A 330 17.88 14.64 -16.04
N GLN A 331 18.26 14.63 -14.76
CA GLN A 331 19.39 13.83 -14.26
C GLN A 331 19.11 12.33 -14.24
N ASN A 332 17.86 11.92 -14.02
CA ASN A 332 17.47 10.52 -13.83
C ASN A 332 16.59 9.96 -14.95
N SER A 333 16.50 10.65 -16.09
CA SER A 333 15.64 10.30 -17.23
C SER A 333 15.76 8.87 -17.77
N LYS A 334 16.89 8.18 -17.53
CA LYS A 334 17.12 6.78 -17.94
C LYS A 334 16.70 5.73 -16.90
N ILE A 335 16.55 6.13 -15.64
CA ILE A 335 16.36 5.21 -14.50
C ILE A 335 14.97 5.41 -13.89
N LEU A 336 14.48 6.65 -13.83
CA LEU A 336 13.22 7.00 -13.21
C LEU A 336 12.12 7.13 -14.28
N PRO A 337 11.01 6.37 -14.19
CA PRO A 337 9.84 6.56 -15.05
C PRO A 337 9.30 7.99 -14.96
N LYS A 338 8.91 8.57 -16.10
CA LYS A 338 8.36 9.93 -16.18
C LYS A 338 7.06 10.04 -15.38
N SER A 339 6.20 9.01 -15.45
CA SER A 339 4.95 8.92 -14.70
C SER A 339 5.17 9.12 -13.20
N ARG A 340 6.22 8.49 -12.65
CA ARG A 340 6.63 8.63 -11.25
C ARG A 340 7.15 10.02 -10.91
N ALA A 341 7.95 10.61 -11.78
CA ALA A 341 8.47 11.96 -11.57
C ALA A 341 7.35 13.01 -11.57
N TYR A 342 6.39 12.90 -12.48
CA TYR A 342 5.22 13.77 -12.51
C TYR A 342 4.30 13.54 -11.32
N GLN A 343 4.10 12.30 -10.86
CA GLN A 343 3.29 12.05 -9.66
C GLN A 343 3.88 12.75 -8.42
N VAL A 344 5.21 12.73 -8.26
CA VAL A 344 5.89 13.45 -7.18
C VAL A 344 5.64 14.97 -7.26
N GLN A 345 5.68 15.54 -8.46
CA GLN A 345 5.35 16.95 -8.64
C GLN A 345 3.89 17.25 -8.31
N VAL A 346 2.96 16.37 -8.71
CA VAL A 346 1.53 16.48 -8.35
C VAL A 346 1.36 16.50 -6.83
N ASP A 347 1.99 15.57 -6.11
CA ASP A 347 1.87 15.48 -4.65
C ASP A 347 2.46 16.74 -3.97
N LEU A 348 3.59 17.26 -4.46
CA LEU A 348 4.19 18.51 -3.97
C LEU A 348 3.34 19.75 -4.29
N LEU A 349 2.74 19.84 -5.49
CA LEU A 349 1.84 20.93 -5.87
C LEU A 349 0.62 20.98 -4.95
N ARG A 350 0.03 19.81 -4.64
CA ARG A 350 -1.06 19.69 -3.67
C ARG A 350 -0.64 20.13 -2.28
N ALA A 351 0.53 19.69 -1.82
CA ALA A 351 1.09 20.13 -0.54
C ALA A 351 1.32 21.65 -0.48
N CYS A 352 1.57 22.29 -1.62
CA CYS A 352 1.71 23.74 -1.75
C CYS A 352 0.37 24.49 -1.94
N GLY A 353 -0.76 23.79 -1.98
CA GLY A 353 -2.09 24.36 -2.24
C GLY A 353 -2.36 24.75 -3.70
N GLU A 354 -1.56 24.27 -4.66
CA GLU A 354 -1.69 24.59 -6.09
C GLU A 354 -2.55 23.57 -6.86
N GLU A 355 -3.81 23.36 -6.42
CA GLU A 355 -4.67 22.27 -6.94
C GLU A 355 -4.91 22.34 -8.46
N THR A 356 -5.07 23.54 -9.02
CA THR A 356 -5.29 23.72 -10.47
C THR A 356 -4.10 23.21 -11.29
N LYS A 357 -2.86 23.48 -10.84
CA LYS A 357 -1.66 23.00 -11.54
C LYS A 357 -1.46 21.50 -11.32
N ALA A 358 -1.79 21.00 -10.12
CA ALA A 358 -1.77 19.58 -9.83
C ALA A 358 -2.70 18.82 -10.79
N TYR A 359 -3.95 19.27 -10.95
CA TYR A 359 -4.93 18.67 -11.87
C TYR A 359 -4.46 18.67 -13.33
N GLN A 360 -3.85 19.76 -13.79
CA GLN A 360 -3.28 19.82 -15.14
C GLN A 360 -2.16 18.80 -15.32
N LEU A 361 -1.28 18.65 -14.34
CA LEU A 361 -0.14 17.73 -14.40
C LEU A 361 -0.54 16.26 -14.25
N GLU A 362 -1.68 15.95 -13.63
CA GLU A 362 -2.20 14.58 -13.57
C GLU A 362 -2.45 13.98 -14.96
N HIS A 363 -2.86 14.80 -15.93
CA HIS A 363 -2.99 14.33 -17.31
C HIS A 363 -1.65 13.85 -17.89
N GLU A 364 -0.55 14.53 -17.56
CA GLU A 364 0.80 14.14 -17.97
C GLU A 364 1.28 12.86 -17.27
N VAL A 365 0.84 12.62 -16.02
CA VAL A 365 1.11 11.34 -15.32
C VAL A 365 0.52 10.18 -16.12
N TRP A 366 -0.77 10.25 -16.47
CA TRP A 366 -1.46 9.19 -17.20
C TRP A 366 -0.94 9.04 -18.63
N ALA A 367 -0.66 10.15 -19.32
CA ALA A 367 -0.03 10.13 -20.63
C ALA A 367 1.35 9.45 -20.59
N SER A 368 2.12 9.69 -19.53
CA SER A 368 3.41 9.03 -19.32
C SER A 368 3.29 7.54 -19.04
N VAL A 369 2.29 7.10 -18.26
CA VAL A 369 2.03 5.65 -18.06
C VAL A 369 1.70 4.98 -19.40
N ALA A 370 0.89 5.63 -20.23
CA ALA A 370 0.54 5.14 -21.56
C ALA A 370 1.78 5.06 -22.48
N ASP A 371 2.62 6.09 -22.50
CA ASP A 371 3.86 6.16 -23.29
C ASP A 371 4.89 5.11 -22.85
N GLU A 372 5.08 4.96 -21.53
CA GLU A 372 5.94 3.94 -20.92
C GLU A 372 5.48 2.53 -21.28
N THR A 373 4.16 2.30 -21.24
CA THR A 373 3.56 1.01 -21.63
C THR A 373 3.76 0.76 -23.13
N ALA A 374 3.51 1.76 -23.98
CA ALA A 374 3.70 1.63 -25.42
C ALA A 374 5.17 1.34 -25.77
N SER A 375 6.11 2.05 -25.12
CA SER A 375 7.55 1.87 -25.29
C SER A 375 8.02 0.48 -24.84
N ALA A 376 7.50 -0.02 -23.73
CA ALA A 376 7.83 -1.36 -23.24
C ALA A 376 7.33 -2.47 -24.19
N VAL A 377 6.33 -2.21 -25.02
CA VAL A 377 5.74 -3.22 -25.89
C VAL A 377 6.25 -3.14 -27.33
N ARG A 378 6.58 -1.94 -27.82
CA ARG A 378 6.99 -1.67 -29.20
C ARG A 378 8.49 -1.93 -29.41
N TYR A 379 8.91 -3.19 -29.40
CA TYR A 379 10.19 -3.58 -29.97
C TYR A 379 10.00 -3.91 -31.46
N GLY A 380 10.61 -3.13 -32.36
CA GLY A 380 10.56 -3.37 -33.81
C GLY A 380 9.50 -2.59 -34.61
N PHE A 381 8.70 -1.73 -33.97
CA PHE A 381 7.77 -0.82 -34.67
C PHE A 381 8.45 0.54 -34.89
N GLY A 382 8.39 1.07 -36.12
CA GLY A 382 8.97 2.38 -36.45
C GLY A 382 8.43 3.50 -35.57
N GLU A 383 9.30 4.42 -35.15
CA GLU A 383 9.11 5.44 -34.10
C GLU A 383 7.95 6.45 -34.32
N HIS A 384 7.19 6.40 -35.41
CA HIS A 384 6.29 7.49 -35.85
C HIS A 384 4.78 7.20 -35.78
N LEU A 385 4.27 6.64 -34.68
CA LEU A 385 2.82 6.42 -34.50
C LEU A 385 2.11 7.49 -33.64
N LEU A 386 2.85 8.27 -32.84
CA LEU A 386 2.29 9.25 -31.90
C LEU A 386 2.88 10.66 -32.03
N GLU A 387 3.78 10.91 -32.98
CA GLU A 387 4.24 12.28 -33.23
C GLU A 387 3.10 13.10 -33.88
N SER A 388 2.65 14.10 -33.14
CA SER A 388 1.76 15.15 -33.62
C SER A 388 2.28 15.75 -34.91
N SER A 389 1.38 15.94 -35.87
CA SER A 389 1.56 16.67 -37.13
C SER A 389 2.22 18.04 -36.89
N GLY A 390 3.56 18.08 -36.95
CA GLY A 390 4.32 19.27 -36.57
C GLY A 390 5.81 19.24 -36.90
N SER A 391 6.24 18.48 -37.91
CA SER A 391 7.58 18.65 -38.49
C SER A 391 7.63 18.00 -39.88
N LYS A 392 7.74 18.82 -40.92
CA LYS A 392 8.08 18.33 -42.26
C LYS A 392 9.55 17.91 -42.26
N SER A 393 9.79 16.60 -42.09
CA SER A 393 11.07 15.97 -42.40
C SER A 393 10.89 15.02 -43.58
N THR A 394 11.09 15.57 -44.78
CA THR A 394 11.28 14.84 -46.03
C THR A 394 12.65 14.19 -45.99
N LEU A 395 12.78 12.87 -45.77
CA LEU A 395 13.93 11.98 -46.05
C LEU A 395 13.63 10.61 -45.38
N ALA A 396 13.84 9.41 -45.92
CA ALA A 396 14.26 8.91 -47.21
C ALA A 396 13.91 7.41 -47.24
N PHE A 397 12.82 7.03 -47.90
CA PHE A 397 12.62 5.65 -48.38
C PHE A 397 12.45 5.71 -49.90
N ARG A 398 13.54 6.07 -50.58
CA ARG A 398 13.75 5.78 -52.00
C ARG A 398 14.98 4.91 -52.10
N ASN A 399 14.75 3.61 -52.24
CA ASN A 399 15.41 2.74 -53.21
C ASN A 399 15.25 1.29 -52.78
N ASN A 400 14.18 0.66 -53.26
CA ASN A 400 14.31 -0.65 -53.89
C ASN A 400 13.32 -0.70 -55.04
N ASN A 401 13.87 -0.61 -56.25
CA ASN A 401 13.17 -0.85 -57.50
C ASN A 401 12.69 -2.31 -57.51
N HIS A 402 11.47 -2.56 -57.05
CA HIS A 402 10.68 -3.67 -57.55
C HIS A 402 9.61 -3.09 -58.49
N VAL A 403 9.87 -3.31 -59.77
CA VAL A 403 8.97 -3.42 -60.91
C VAL A 403 7.48 -3.36 -60.52
N SER A 404 6.77 -2.43 -61.17
CA SER A 404 5.32 -2.38 -61.32
C SER A 404 4.64 -3.74 -61.14
N SER A 405 4.12 -4.00 -59.94
CA SER A 405 3.20 -5.12 -59.72
C SER A 405 1.85 -4.70 -60.26
N MET A 406 1.45 -5.33 -61.35
CA MET A 406 0.09 -5.37 -61.84
C MET A 406 -0.92 -5.58 -60.71
N ASP A 407 -2.14 -5.09 -60.95
CA ASP A 407 -3.38 -5.41 -60.25
C ASP A 407 -3.36 -6.86 -59.74
N LYS A 408 -3.04 -7.04 -58.45
CA LYS A 408 -3.36 -8.31 -57.79
C LYS A 408 -4.89 -8.41 -57.79
N PRO A 409 -5.48 -9.48 -58.36
CA PRO A 409 -6.92 -9.65 -58.35
C PRO A 409 -7.42 -9.62 -56.89
N PHE A 410 -8.49 -8.88 -56.65
CA PHE A 410 -9.16 -8.84 -55.35
C PHE A 410 -9.46 -10.27 -54.90
N CYS A 411 -8.78 -10.72 -53.85
CA CYS A 411 -9.06 -12.00 -53.22
C CYS A 411 -9.92 -11.71 -51.99
N PRO A 412 -11.23 -12.01 -52.03
CA PRO A 412 -12.09 -11.84 -50.86
C PRO A 412 -11.55 -12.73 -49.75
N LYS A 413 -11.07 -12.11 -48.67
CA LYS A 413 -10.68 -12.79 -47.44
C LYS A 413 -11.76 -12.55 -46.37
N THR A 414 -12.12 -13.62 -45.69
CA THR A 414 -12.98 -13.60 -44.51
C THR A 414 -12.29 -14.35 -43.40
N VAL A 415 -12.11 -13.67 -42.27
CA VAL A 415 -11.49 -14.22 -41.06
C VAL A 415 -12.52 -14.20 -39.93
N LYS A 416 -12.68 -15.32 -39.24
CA LYS A 416 -13.51 -15.43 -38.04
C LYS A 416 -12.63 -15.82 -36.86
N VAL A 417 -12.68 -15.05 -35.78
CA VAL A 417 -11.95 -15.34 -34.53
C VAL A 417 -12.96 -15.41 -33.40
N GLU A 418 -12.93 -16.52 -32.66
CA GLU A 418 -13.77 -16.78 -31.47
C GLU A 418 -12.85 -17.13 -30.30
N LEU A 419 -13.05 -16.49 -29.16
CA LEU A 419 -12.21 -16.65 -27.97
C LEU A 419 -13.06 -16.97 -26.72
N PRO A 420 -12.53 -17.78 -25.79
CA PRO A 420 -13.14 -18.01 -24.48
C PRO A 420 -13.10 -16.76 -23.61
N VAL A 421 -13.89 -16.74 -22.54
CA VAL A 421 -13.68 -15.77 -21.45
C VAL A 421 -12.59 -16.27 -20.50
N ARG A 422 -12.15 -15.41 -19.59
CA ARG A 422 -11.18 -15.78 -18.55
C ARG A 422 -11.73 -15.57 -17.15
N VAL A 423 -11.44 -16.51 -16.27
CA VAL A 423 -11.61 -16.37 -14.82
C VAL A 423 -10.25 -16.33 -14.15
N ASP A 424 -10.06 -15.45 -13.16
CA ASP A 424 -8.80 -15.30 -12.42
C ASP A 424 -8.94 -15.84 -11.00
N PHE A 425 -7.99 -16.69 -10.60
CA PHE A 425 -7.93 -17.20 -9.23
C PHE A 425 -7.19 -16.22 -8.31
N VAL A 426 -6.04 -15.72 -8.77
CA VAL A 426 -5.18 -14.82 -7.98
C VAL A 426 -4.12 -14.14 -8.86
N GLY A 427 -3.59 -13.01 -8.38
CA GLY A 427 -2.47 -12.31 -8.99
C GLY A 427 -2.85 -11.04 -9.75
N GLY A 428 -4.15 -10.77 -9.92
CA GLY A 428 -4.63 -9.54 -10.55
C GLY A 428 -4.04 -8.29 -9.90
N TRP A 429 -3.93 -7.20 -10.66
CA TRP A 429 -3.22 -5.95 -10.35
C TRP A 429 -1.71 -6.01 -10.49
N SER A 430 -1.10 -7.19 -10.38
CA SER A 430 0.32 -7.35 -10.71
C SER A 430 0.61 -7.33 -12.21
N ASP A 431 -0.44 -7.43 -13.03
CA ASP A 431 -0.36 -7.34 -14.50
C ASP A 431 -0.48 -5.91 -15.04
N THR A 432 -0.98 -4.99 -14.23
CA THR A 432 -1.30 -3.63 -14.64
C THR A 432 -0.06 -2.71 -14.68
N PRO A 433 0.17 -1.93 -15.75
CA PRO A 433 1.13 -0.84 -15.72
C PRO A 433 0.78 0.23 -14.66
N PRO A 434 1.77 0.87 -14.00
CA PRO A 434 3.21 0.69 -14.18
C PRO A 434 3.81 -0.45 -13.35
N TRP A 435 3.03 -1.19 -12.54
CA TRP A 435 3.57 -2.32 -11.77
C TRP A 435 4.28 -3.30 -12.68
N SER A 436 3.62 -3.78 -13.74
CA SER A 436 4.17 -4.79 -14.64
C SER A 436 5.37 -4.31 -15.47
N LEU A 437 5.59 -2.99 -15.53
CA LEU A 437 6.74 -2.36 -16.19
C LEU A 437 7.96 -2.24 -15.26
N GLU A 438 7.73 -2.11 -13.96
CA GLU A 438 8.78 -1.90 -12.95
C GLU A 438 9.10 -3.19 -12.16
N ARG A 439 8.15 -4.12 -12.09
CA ARG A 439 8.19 -5.32 -11.23
C ARG A 439 7.62 -6.51 -11.99
N ALA A 440 8.04 -7.70 -11.59
CA ALA A 440 7.46 -8.92 -12.11
C ALA A 440 6.00 -9.05 -11.63
N GLY A 441 5.09 -9.23 -12.59
CA GLY A 441 3.70 -9.62 -12.36
C GLY A 441 3.54 -11.13 -12.44
N CYS A 442 2.58 -11.68 -11.71
CA CYS A 442 2.28 -13.11 -11.71
C CYS A 442 0.77 -13.29 -11.60
N VAL A 443 0.15 -13.93 -12.59
CA VAL A 443 -1.30 -14.19 -12.60
C VAL A 443 -1.57 -15.67 -12.85
N LEU A 444 -2.46 -16.25 -12.05
CA LEU A 444 -2.99 -17.59 -12.24
C LEU A 444 -4.46 -17.49 -12.67
N ASN A 445 -4.74 -17.82 -13.93
CA ASN A 445 -6.07 -17.72 -14.50
C ASN A 445 -6.42 -18.96 -15.34
N MET A 446 -7.68 -19.04 -15.78
CA MET A 446 -8.22 -20.15 -16.56
C MET A 446 -9.11 -19.61 -17.68
N ALA A 447 -8.88 -20.11 -18.90
CA ALA A 447 -9.77 -19.88 -20.03
C ALA A 447 -10.99 -20.81 -19.93
N VAL A 448 -12.20 -20.25 -20.04
CA VAL A 448 -13.44 -21.02 -19.96
C VAL A 448 -14.41 -20.66 -21.08
N SER A 449 -15.07 -21.67 -21.63
CA SER A 449 -16.30 -21.49 -22.40
C SER A 449 -17.49 -21.45 -21.46
N LEU A 450 -18.52 -20.67 -21.82
CA LEU A 450 -19.76 -20.54 -21.06
C LEU A 450 -20.92 -21.10 -21.88
N GLU A 451 -21.78 -21.89 -21.24
CA GLU A 451 -22.93 -22.55 -21.89
C GLU A 451 -22.55 -23.31 -23.18
N GLY A 452 -21.36 -23.93 -23.19
CA GLY A 452 -20.86 -24.70 -24.33
C GLY A 452 -20.43 -23.87 -25.55
N SER A 453 -20.25 -22.55 -25.41
CA SER A 453 -19.86 -21.66 -26.50
C SER A 453 -18.69 -20.74 -26.15
N LEU A 454 -17.99 -20.25 -27.19
CA LEU A 454 -17.01 -19.16 -27.09
C LEU A 454 -17.77 -17.83 -27.27
N PRO A 455 -17.99 -17.06 -26.20
CA PRO A 455 -18.96 -15.98 -26.24
C PRO A 455 -18.45 -14.71 -26.92
N ILE A 456 -17.13 -14.58 -27.16
CA ILE A 456 -16.52 -13.35 -27.67
C ILE A 456 -15.88 -13.63 -29.03
N GLY A 457 -16.11 -12.74 -30.00
CA GLY A 457 -15.48 -12.89 -31.30
C GLY A 457 -15.65 -11.73 -32.26
N THR A 458 -15.04 -11.91 -33.42
CA THR A 458 -15.12 -10.99 -34.56
C THR A 458 -15.18 -11.75 -35.88
N VAL A 459 -15.79 -11.12 -36.88
CA VAL A 459 -15.64 -11.48 -38.30
C VAL A 459 -15.11 -10.25 -39.03
N VAL A 460 -14.00 -10.42 -39.74
CA VAL A 460 -13.39 -9.38 -40.57
C VAL A 460 -13.43 -9.85 -42.02
N GLU A 461 -14.01 -9.04 -42.90
CA GLU A 461 -14.18 -9.34 -44.33
C GLU A 461 -13.60 -8.20 -45.17
N THR A 462 -12.87 -8.52 -46.23
CA THR A 462 -12.52 -7.53 -47.25
C THR A 462 -13.72 -7.25 -48.15
N THR A 463 -13.98 -5.99 -48.48
CA THR A 463 -15.11 -5.56 -49.33
C THR A 463 -14.64 -4.76 -50.54
N ASN A 464 -15.43 -4.79 -51.62
CA ASN A 464 -15.17 -3.98 -52.82
C ASN A 464 -15.47 -2.48 -52.65
N SER A 465 -16.15 -2.09 -51.57
CA SER A 465 -16.45 -0.70 -51.24
C SER A 465 -15.35 -0.09 -50.40
N ASN A 466 -14.89 1.12 -50.72
CA ASN A 466 -13.88 1.82 -49.93
C ASN A 466 -14.42 2.18 -48.53
N GLY A 467 -13.53 2.13 -47.53
CA GLY A 467 -13.83 2.49 -46.14
C GLY A 467 -13.94 1.28 -45.21
N VAL A 468 -14.28 1.53 -43.96
CA VAL A 468 -14.45 0.50 -42.93
C VAL A 468 -15.87 0.58 -42.36
N LEU A 469 -16.62 -0.51 -42.49
CA LEU A 469 -17.92 -0.70 -41.84
C LEU A 469 -17.73 -1.52 -40.57
N ILE A 470 -18.12 -0.96 -39.42
CA ILE A 470 -18.06 -1.60 -38.11
C ILE A 470 -19.48 -1.86 -37.64
N ILE A 471 -19.76 -3.09 -37.20
CA ILE A 471 -21.05 -3.54 -36.68
C ILE A 471 -20.84 -4.19 -35.31
N ASP A 472 -21.55 -3.73 -34.28
CA ASP A 472 -21.52 -4.34 -32.94
C ASP A 472 -22.66 -5.34 -32.70
N ASP A 473 -22.66 -5.95 -31.52
CA ASP A 473 -23.67 -6.92 -31.07
C ASP A 473 -25.07 -6.32 -30.90
N SER A 474 -25.17 -4.99 -30.74
CA SER A 474 -26.45 -4.29 -30.65
C SER A 474 -27.03 -3.94 -32.03
N GLY A 475 -26.30 -4.24 -33.12
CA GLY A 475 -26.67 -3.87 -34.48
C GLY A 475 -26.36 -2.41 -34.81
N LYS A 476 -25.56 -1.72 -33.98
CA LYS A 476 -25.11 -0.36 -34.27
C LYS A 476 -24.05 -0.43 -35.37
N GLU A 477 -24.19 0.43 -36.36
CA GLU A 477 -23.28 0.48 -37.50
C GLU A 477 -22.54 1.82 -37.56
N LEU A 478 -21.25 1.77 -37.92
CA LEU A 478 -20.44 2.93 -38.22
C LEU A 478 -19.67 2.69 -39.51
N HIS A 479 -19.87 3.59 -40.49
CA HIS A 479 -19.12 3.56 -41.74
C HIS A 479 -18.10 4.70 -41.80
N ILE A 480 -16.82 4.35 -41.81
CA ILE A 480 -15.69 5.28 -41.85
C ILE A 480 -15.14 5.30 -43.27
N LYS A 481 -15.39 6.40 -44.01
CA LYS A 481 -14.87 6.57 -45.38
C LYS A 481 -13.43 7.08 -45.39
N GLU A 482 -13.12 8.05 -44.54
CA GLU A 482 -11.80 8.66 -44.45
C GLU A 482 -11.02 8.06 -43.28
N LEU A 483 -10.09 7.14 -43.57
CA LEU A 483 -9.31 6.45 -42.53
C LEU A 483 -8.41 7.40 -41.74
N ALA A 484 -7.99 8.51 -42.35
CA ALA A 484 -7.23 9.57 -41.68
C ALA A 484 -8.00 10.26 -40.54
N SER A 485 -9.33 10.11 -40.49
CA SER A 485 -10.15 10.61 -39.36
C SER A 485 -9.99 9.78 -38.07
N ILE A 486 -9.40 8.58 -38.16
CA ILE A 486 -9.12 7.75 -37.00
C ILE A 486 -7.84 8.25 -36.35
N ALA A 487 -7.98 9.09 -35.33
CA ALA A 487 -6.86 9.58 -34.54
C ALA A 487 -7.23 9.63 -33.04
N PRO A 488 -6.31 9.26 -32.14
CA PRO A 488 -6.49 9.49 -30.71
C PRO A 488 -6.27 10.98 -30.37
N PRO A 489 -6.79 11.47 -29.23
CA PRO A 489 -7.58 10.76 -28.23
C PRO A 489 -9.01 10.47 -28.72
N PHE A 490 -9.56 9.32 -28.33
CA PHE A 490 -10.96 8.99 -28.60
C PHE A 490 -11.86 9.52 -27.49
N ASP A 491 -13.09 9.89 -27.85
CA ASP A 491 -14.14 10.20 -26.87
C ASP A 491 -14.42 8.96 -26.00
N GLY A 492 -14.60 9.15 -24.69
CA GLY A 492 -14.94 8.09 -23.75
C GLY A 492 -16.25 7.40 -24.08
N ASP A 493 -17.18 8.13 -24.69
CA ASP A 493 -18.51 7.65 -25.09
C ASP A 493 -18.53 7.04 -26.50
N ASP A 494 -17.41 7.02 -27.23
CA ASP A 494 -17.33 6.40 -28.55
C ASP A 494 -17.49 4.88 -28.46
N PRO A 495 -18.61 4.30 -28.95
CA PRO A 495 -18.89 2.88 -28.83
C PRO A 495 -17.93 2.01 -29.66
N PHE A 496 -17.25 2.60 -30.66
CA PHE A 496 -16.35 1.90 -31.58
C PHE A 496 -14.87 2.20 -31.32
N ARG A 497 -14.53 2.89 -30.22
CA ARG A 497 -13.13 3.23 -29.88
C ARG A 497 -12.19 2.03 -29.82
N LEU A 498 -12.70 0.85 -29.42
CA LEU A 498 -11.93 -0.40 -29.38
C LEU A 498 -11.49 -0.82 -30.78
N VAL A 499 -12.42 -0.89 -31.73
CA VAL A 499 -12.14 -1.30 -33.11
C VAL A 499 -11.28 -0.24 -33.81
N LYS A 500 -11.56 1.06 -33.60
CA LYS A 500 -10.72 2.16 -34.09
C LYS A 500 -9.29 2.07 -33.57
N SER A 501 -9.11 1.78 -32.29
CA SER A 501 -7.78 1.58 -31.69
C SER A 501 -7.08 0.33 -32.26
N ALA A 502 -7.82 -0.76 -32.51
CA ALA A 502 -7.29 -1.96 -33.16
C ALA A 502 -6.77 -1.67 -34.57
N LEU A 503 -7.49 -0.87 -35.37
CA LEU A 503 -7.06 -0.42 -36.69
C LEU A 503 -5.75 0.40 -36.63
N LEU A 504 -5.56 1.20 -35.58
CA LEU A 504 -4.33 1.98 -35.39
C LEU A 504 -3.13 1.10 -35.00
N VAL A 505 -3.28 0.25 -33.98
CA VAL A 505 -2.16 -0.53 -33.45
C VAL A 505 -1.69 -1.62 -34.41
N THR A 506 -2.59 -2.14 -35.25
CA THR A 506 -2.23 -3.13 -36.30
C THR A 506 -1.58 -2.47 -37.52
N GLY A 507 -1.64 -1.15 -37.65
CA GLY A 507 -1.08 -0.43 -38.79
C GLY A 507 -1.86 -0.60 -40.10
N ILE A 508 -2.97 -1.36 -40.11
CA ILE A 508 -3.74 -1.68 -41.32
C ILE A 508 -4.21 -0.42 -42.07
N ILE A 509 -4.45 0.68 -41.36
CA ILE A 509 -4.83 1.98 -41.97
C ILE A 509 -3.76 2.57 -42.90
N ARG A 510 -2.50 2.13 -42.79
CA ARG A 510 -1.37 2.56 -43.63
C ARG A 510 -1.07 1.57 -44.75
N GLU A 511 -1.78 0.44 -44.80
CA GLU A 511 -1.58 -0.60 -45.81
C GLU A 511 -2.26 -0.26 -47.13
N ASN A 512 -1.60 -0.59 -48.25
CA ASN A 512 -2.14 -0.38 -49.60
C ASN A 512 -3.43 -1.17 -49.86
N ILE A 513 -3.74 -2.18 -49.04
CA ILE A 513 -4.95 -3.02 -49.14
C ILE A 513 -6.23 -2.18 -49.00
N LEU A 514 -6.20 -1.12 -48.18
CA LEU A 514 -7.34 -0.22 -47.96
C LEU A 514 -7.47 0.91 -49.00
N VAL A 515 -6.51 1.03 -49.92
CA VAL A 515 -6.53 2.05 -50.98
C VAL A 515 -7.49 1.66 -52.11
N SER A 516 -7.65 0.35 -52.38
CA SER A 516 -8.53 -0.18 -53.42
C SER A 516 -9.72 -1.00 -52.88
N ASN A 517 -9.69 -1.40 -51.61
CA ASN A 517 -10.73 -2.20 -50.96
C ASN A 517 -11.13 -1.61 -49.60
N GLY A 518 -12.25 -2.05 -49.04
CA GLY A 518 -12.65 -1.74 -47.67
C GLY A 518 -12.71 -2.96 -46.77
N LEU A 519 -13.17 -2.74 -45.54
CA LEU A 519 -13.37 -3.79 -44.54
C LEU A 519 -14.79 -3.75 -43.98
N ARG A 520 -15.34 -4.93 -43.71
CA ARG A 520 -16.50 -5.11 -42.83
C ARG A 520 -16.05 -5.85 -41.59
N ILE A 521 -16.24 -5.24 -40.42
CA ILE A 521 -15.87 -5.79 -39.11
C ILE A 521 -17.15 -5.97 -38.31
N ARG A 522 -17.49 -7.20 -37.95
CA ARG A 522 -18.60 -7.51 -37.05
C ARG A 522 -18.07 -8.08 -35.75
N THR A 523 -18.43 -7.46 -34.62
CA THR A 523 -17.98 -7.88 -33.28
C THR A 523 -19.16 -8.37 -32.44
N TRP A 524 -18.90 -9.31 -31.52
CA TRP A 524 -19.89 -9.72 -30.52
C TRP A 524 -19.26 -10.11 -29.19
N ALA A 525 -20.03 -9.91 -28.11
CA ALA A 525 -19.72 -10.41 -26.78
C ALA A 525 -21.01 -10.90 -26.11
N ASN A 526 -21.25 -12.21 -26.14
CA ASN A 526 -22.43 -12.87 -25.57
C ASN A 526 -22.31 -13.06 -24.04
N VAL A 527 -21.82 -12.03 -23.35
CA VAL A 527 -21.74 -11.94 -21.89
C VAL A 527 -22.03 -10.50 -21.46
N PRO A 528 -22.62 -10.26 -20.29
CA PRO A 528 -22.88 -8.91 -19.81
C PRO A 528 -21.62 -8.04 -19.85
N ARG A 529 -21.72 -6.82 -20.39
CA ARG A 529 -20.63 -5.83 -20.31
C ARG A 529 -20.35 -5.52 -18.84
N GLY A 530 -19.08 -5.33 -18.46
CA GLY A 530 -18.68 -5.13 -17.06
C GLY A 530 -18.89 -6.36 -16.16
N SER A 531 -18.95 -7.56 -16.76
CA SER A 531 -19.01 -8.85 -16.06
C SER A 531 -17.74 -9.20 -15.26
N GLY A 532 -16.65 -8.46 -15.45
CA GLY A 532 -15.37 -8.78 -14.82
C GLY A 532 -14.62 -9.94 -15.47
N LEU A 533 -15.15 -10.56 -16.55
CA LEU A 533 -14.60 -11.71 -17.30
C LEU A 533 -13.54 -11.36 -18.36
N GLY A 534 -13.08 -10.11 -18.40
CA GLY A 534 -12.06 -9.64 -19.36
C GLY A 534 -12.61 -9.40 -20.77
N THR A 535 -13.93 -9.25 -20.88
CA THR A 535 -14.65 -9.19 -22.15
C THR A 535 -14.08 -8.17 -23.12
N SER A 536 -13.75 -6.97 -22.66
CA SER A 536 -13.24 -5.89 -23.52
C SER A 536 -11.86 -6.20 -24.08
N SER A 537 -10.91 -6.63 -23.26
CA SER A 537 -9.54 -6.95 -23.70
C SER A 537 -9.50 -8.20 -24.57
N ILE A 538 -10.34 -9.20 -24.27
CA ILE A 538 -10.48 -10.41 -25.11
C ILE A 538 -11.11 -10.06 -26.45
N LEU A 539 -12.12 -9.18 -26.49
CA LEU A 539 -12.68 -8.70 -27.75
C LEU A 539 -11.65 -7.92 -28.55
N ALA A 540 -10.86 -7.06 -27.90
CA ALA A 540 -9.73 -6.38 -28.53
C ALA A 540 -8.72 -7.38 -29.12
N ALA A 541 -8.40 -8.46 -28.39
CA ALA A 541 -7.53 -9.52 -28.88
C ALA A 541 -8.11 -10.23 -30.10
N ALA A 542 -9.42 -10.54 -30.11
CA ALA A 542 -10.08 -11.14 -31.27
C ALA A 542 -10.03 -10.23 -32.50
N VAL A 543 -10.31 -8.93 -32.33
CA VAL A 543 -10.27 -7.93 -33.42
C VAL A 543 -8.85 -7.76 -33.95
N VAL A 544 -7.85 -7.56 -33.07
CA VAL A 544 -6.44 -7.43 -33.47
C VAL A 544 -5.97 -8.68 -34.22
N LYS A 545 -6.27 -9.87 -33.70
CA LYS A 545 -5.91 -11.14 -34.34
C LYS A 545 -6.56 -11.29 -35.72
N GLY A 546 -7.85 -10.97 -35.83
CA GLY A 546 -8.58 -11.01 -37.10
C GLY A 546 -8.02 -10.03 -38.15
N LEU A 547 -7.65 -8.82 -37.73
CA LEU A 547 -7.03 -7.82 -38.61
C LEU A 547 -5.65 -8.26 -39.10
N LEU A 548 -4.81 -8.82 -38.22
CA LEU A 548 -3.48 -9.34 -38.58
C LEU A 548 -3.57 -10.49 -39.59
N GLN A 549 -4.50 -11.42 -39.40
CA GLN A 549 -4.73 -12.51 -40.36
C GLN A 549 -5.20 -12.02 -41.74
N ILE A 550 -5.99 -10.93 -41.81
CA ILE A 550 -6.41 -10.36 -43.10
C ILE A 550 -5.23 -9.81 -43.89
N ILE A 551 -4.28 -9.15 -43.21
CA ILE A 551 -3.09 -8.55 -43.82
C ILE A 551 -1.88 -9.48 -43.89
N ASP A 552 -2.04 -10.76 -43.53
CA ASP A 552 -0.96 -11.75 -43.44
C ASP A 552 0.20 -11.27 -42.52
N GLY A 553 -0.14 -10.55 -41.44
CA GLY A 553 0.78 -10.09 -40.40
C GLY A 553 1.02 -11.14 -39.31
N ASP A 554 1.83 -10.79 -38.31
CA ASP A 554 2.14 -11.65 -37.16
C ASP A 554 0.94 -11.76 -36.20
N ASP A 555 0.15 -12.83 -36.31
CA ASP A 555 -1.03 -13.10 -35.47
C ASP A 555 -0.71 -13.97 -34.23
N ASP A 556 0.58 -14.13 -33.89
CA ASP A 556 1.00 -14.88 -32.71
C ASP A 556 0.42 -14.29 -31.43
N ASN A 557 0.03 -15.16 -30.50
CA ASN A 557 -0.63 -14.76 -29.26
C ASN A 557 0.21 -13.76 -28.42
N GLU A 558 1.55 -13.86 -28.46
CA GLU A 558 2.43 -12.92 -27.79
C GLU A 558 2.36 -11.51 -28.42
N ASN A 559 2.38 -11.43 -29.76
CA ASN A 559 2.25 -10.16 -30.47
C ASN A 559 0.85 -9.54 -30.31
N VAL A 560 -0.21 -10.35 -30.41
CA VAL A 560 -1.59 -9.89 -30.17
C VAL A 560 -1.72 -9.35 -28.74
N ALA A 561 -1.22 -10.06 -27.73
CA ALA A 561 -1.33 -9.63 -26.34
C ALA A 561 -0.63 -8.29 -26.08
N ARG A 562 0.54 -8.10 -26.72
CA ARG A 562 1.29 -6.85 -26.75
C ARG A 562 0.49 -5.72 -27.38
N LEU A 563 -0.01 -5.90 -28.60
CA LEU A 563 -0.79 -4.87 -29.29
C LEU A 563 -2.05 -4.48 -28.52
N VAL A 564 -2.73 -5.43 -27.86
CA VAL A 564 -3.88 -5.14 -27.00
C VAL A 564 -3.48 -4.28 -25.80
N LEU A 565 -2.31 -4.51 -25.19
CA LEU A 565 -1.85 -3.69 -24.08
C LEU A 565 -1.67 -2.22 -24.51
N VAL A 566 -1.14 -1.97 -25.71
CA VAL A 566 -1.03 -0.61 -26.29
C VAL A 566 -2.41 -0.03 -26.63
N LEU A 567 -3.28 -0.85 -27.20
CA LEU A 567 -4.64 -0.50 -27.58
C LEU A 567 -5.44 0.03 -26.38
N GLU A 568 -5.35 -0.64 -25.22
CA GLU A 568 -6.06 -0.21 -24.01
C GLU A 568 -5.57 1.13 -23.45
N GLN A 569 -4.28 1.46 -23.63
CA GLN A 569 -3.77 2.78 -23.28
C GLN A 569 -4.31 3.85 -24.23
N LEU A 570 -4.40 3.57 -25.54
CA LEU A 570 -5.00 4.48 -26.53
C LEU A 570 -6.50 4.72 -26.28
N MET A 571 -7.20 3.70 -25.79
CA MET A 571 -8.62 3.82 -25.40
C MET A 571 -8.82 4.62 -24.11
N GLY A 572 -7.76 4.89 -23.34
CA GLY A 572 -7.85 5.49 -22.01
C GLY A 572 -8.43 4.56 -20.94
N THR A 573 -8.51 3.25 -21.19
CA THR A 573 -8.99 2.27 -20.20
C THR A 573 -7.87 1.77 -19.30
N GLY A 574 -6.62 1.76 -19.76
CA GLY A 574 -5.42 1.57 -18.94
C GLY A 574 -5.22 0.17 -18.34
N GLY A 575 -5.87 -0.87 -18.88
CA GLY A 575 -5.85 -2.21 -18.31
C GLY A 575 -4.48 -2.91 -18.37
N GLY A 576 -4.41 -4.07 -17.70
CA GLY A 576 -3.23 -4.91 -17.63
C GLY A 576 -3.17 -5.95 -18.76
N TRP A 577 -2.22 -6.88 -18.65
CA TRP A 577 -2.04 -7.93 -19.67
C TRP A 577 -2.82 -9.22 -19.42
N GLN A 578 -3.43 -9.40 -18.23
CA GLN A 578 -3.97 -10.71 -17.85
C GLN A 578 -5.17 -11.15 -18.68
N ASP A 579 -5.98 -10.21 -19.16
CA ASP A 579 -7.29 -10.48 -19.76
C ASP A 579 -7.11 -11.07 -21.16
N GLN A 580 -6.32 -10.41 -21.98
CA GLN A 580 -5.95 -10.88 -23.32
C GLN A 580 -5.14 -12.18 -23.27
N ILE A 581 -4.19 -12.31 -22.34
CA ILE A 581 -3.51 -13.59 -22.13
C ILE A 581 -4.52 -14.67 -21.73
N GLY A 582 -5.43 -14.31 -20.82
CA GLY A 582 -6.53 -15.13 -20.33
C GLY A 582 -7.38 -15.75 -21.43
N GLY A 583 -7.73 -14.97 -22.46
CA GLY A 583 -8.54 -15.43 -23.60
C GLY A 583 -7.75 -16.05 -24.76
N LEU A 584 -6.49 -15.65 -24.99
CA LEU A 584 -5.68 -16.13 -26.12
C LEU A 584 -5.09 -17.52 -25.90
N TYR A 585 -4.76 -17.86 -24.65
CA TYR A 585 -4.15 -19.14 -24.30
C TYR A 585 -5.19 -20.05 -23.62
N PRO A 586 -5.32 -21.33 -24.03
CA PRO A 586 -6.29 -22.25 -23.45
C PRO A 586 -5.91 -22.67 -22.03
N GLY A 587 -6.85 -23.34 -21.36
CA GLY A 587 -6.63 -24.03 -20.11
C GLY A 587 -6.32 -23.14 -18.90
N ILE A 588 -5.83 -23.81 -17.86
CA ILE A 588 -5.26 -23.19 -16.67
C ILE A 588 -3.82 -22.78 -17.00
N LYS A 589 -3.45 -21.56 -16.62
CA LYS A 589 -2.12 -21.03 -16.89
C LYS A 589 -1.64 -20.09 -15.81
N TYR A 590 -0.35 -20.18 -15.55
CA TYR A 590 0.38 -19.23 -14.74
C TYR A 590 1.22 -18.36 -15.66
N THR A 591 1.00 -17.06 -15.64
CA THR A 591 1.76 -16.12 -16.48
C THR A 591 2.63 -15.25 -15.60
N ARG A 592 3.90 -15.11 -15.99
CA ARG A 592 4.86 -14.23 -15.34
C ARG A 592 5.33 -13.15 -16.30
N SER A 593 5.29 -11.90 -15.88
CA SER A 593 5.94 -10.81 -16.61
C SER A 593 7.36 -10.59 -16.12
N TYR A 594 8.22 -10.19 -17.05
CA TYR A 594 9.57 -9.71 -16.75
C TYR A 594 9.65 -8.26 -17.21
N PRO A 595 9.77 -7.30 -16.27
CA PRO A 595 9.87 -5.89 -16.61
C PRO A 595 11.10 -5.64 -17.47
N GLY A 596 10.97 -4.73 -18.44
CA GLY A 596 12.02 -4.42 -19.39
C GLY A 596 11.47 -3.83 -20.68
N ILE A 597 12.37 -3.47 -21.60
CA ILE A 597 12.05 -3.03 -22.95
C ILE A 597 12.74 -4.02 -23.91
N PRO A 598 12.01 -4.99 -24.50
CA PRO A 598 10.57 -5.20 -24.37
C PRO A 598 10.15 -5.85 -23.05
N LEU A 599 8.90 -5.59 -22.64
CA LEU A 599 8.16 -6.34 -21.64
C LEU A 599 7.99 -7.77 -22.17
N ARG A 600 8.48 -8.75 -21.40
CA ARG A 600 8.37 -10.17 -21.76
C ARG A 600 7.30 -10.84 -20.91
N LEU A 601 6.37 -11.51 -21.58
CA LEU A 601 5.31 -12.28 -20.93
C LEU A 601 5.61 -13.76 -21.16
N GLN A 602 5.84 -14.50 -20.08
CA GLN A 602 6.06 -15.94 -20.14
C GLN A 602 4.83 -16.67 -19.60
N VAL A 603 4.13 -17.36 -20.50
CA VAL A 603 2.96 -18.18 -20.16
C VAL A 603 3.43 -19.60 -19.86
N PHE A 604 3.07 -20.11 -18.68
CA PHE A 604 3.28 -21.49 -18.27
C PHE A 604 1.93 -22.20 -18.22
N PRO A 605 1.55 -22.94 -19.28
CA PRO A 605 0.36 -23.78 -19.26
C PRO A 605 0.47 -24.85 -18.18
N LEU A 606 -0.64 -25.08 -17.46
CA LEU A 606 -0.74 -26.16 -16.48
C LEU A 606 -1.53 -27.30 -17.13
N VAL A 607 -0.84 -28.40 -17.43
CA VAL A 607 -1.48 -29.61 -17.95
C VAL A 607 -2.29 -30.24 -16.81
N ALA A 608 -3.58 -29.93 -16.78
CA ALA A 608 -4.48 -30.40 -15.73
C ALA A 608 -4.72 -31.91 -15.88
N SER A 609 -4.55 -32.66 -14.78
CA SER A 609 -4.94 -34.07 -14.74
C SER A 609 -6.45 -34.20 -14.85
N SER A 610 -6.94 -35.34 -15.37
CA SER A 610 -8.39 -35.63 -15.42
C SER A 610 -9.04 -35.52 -14.03
N GLN A 611 -8.32 -35.91 -12.98
CA GLN A 611 -8.74 -35.77 -11.59
C GLN A 611 -8.91 -34.31 -11.18
N LEU A 612 -7.97 -33.43 -11.53
CA LEU A 612 -8.08 -32.00 -11.22
C LEU A 612 -9.29 -31.37 -11.94
N ILE A 613 -9.45 -31.69 -13.23
CA ILE A 613 -10.57 -31.17 -14.05
C ILE A 613 -11.91 -31.59 -13.43
N SER A 614 -12.09 -32.88 -13.11
CA SER A 614 -13.32 -33.38 -12.46
C SER A 614 -13.56 -32.71 -11.11
N LYS A 615 -12.53 -32.60 -10.24
CA LYS A 615 -12.67 -31.91 -8.95
C LYS A 615 -13.10 -30.44 -9.11
N LEU A 616 -12.52 -29.72 -10.07
CA LEU A 616 -12.89 -28.32 -10.31
C LEU A 616 -14.31 -28.22 -10.86
N GLN A 617 -14.68 -29.04 -11.85
CA GLN A 617 -16.03 -29.04 -12.43
C GLN A 617 -17.11 -29.40 -11.40
N GLU A 618 -16.82 -30.28 -10.45
CA GLU A 618 -17.75 -30.67 -9.40
C GLU A 618 -17.90 -29.63 -8.27
N ARG A 619 -16.88 -28.79 -8.05
CA ARG A 619 -16.81 -27.89 -6.87
C ARG A 619 -16.89 -26.40 -7.19
N LEU A 620 -16.43 -25.96 -8.36
CA LEU A 620 -16.32 -24.55 -8.71
C LEU A 620 -17.59 -24.06 -9.42
N LEU A 621 -18.27 -23.10 -8.82
CA LEU A 621 -19.42 -22.41 -9.40
C LEU A 621 -18.97 -21.05 -9.95
N VAL A 622 -19.39 -20.75 -11.19
CA VAL A 622 -19.20 -19.46 -11.86
C VAL A 622 -20.55 -18.74 -11.83
N VAL A 623 -20.65 -17.70 -11.01
CA VAL A 623 -21.93 -17.06 -10.65
C VAL A 623 -21.92 -15.62 -11.09
N PHE A 624 -22.83 -15.22 -11.97
CA PHE A 624 -23.08 -13.81 -12.25
C PHE A 624 -23.94 -13.22 -11.13
N THR A 625 -23.50 -12.13 -10.52
CA THR A 625 -24.15 -11.55 -9.34
C THR A 625 -25.41 -10.74 -9.66
N GLY A 626 -25.64 -10.40 -10.93
CA GLY A 626 -26.70 -9.48 -11.37
C GLY A 626 -26.28 -8.00 -11.36
N GLN A 627 -25.19 -7.66 -10.68
CA GLN A 627 -24.65 -6.30 -10.61
C GLN A 627 -23.54 -6.09 -11.63
N VAL A 628 -23.40 -4.88 -12.15
CA VAL A 628 -22.35 -4.52 -13.11
C VAL A 628 -21.68 -3.22 -12.66
N ARG A 629 -20.34 -3.19 -12.70
CA ARG A 629 -19.55 -1.98 -12.42
C ARG A 629 -18.48 -1.80 -13.50
N LEU A 630 -18.28 -0.56 -13.93
CA LEU A 630 -17.19 -0.22 -14.85
C LEU A 630 -15.84 -0.19 -14.11
N ALA A 631 -14.85 -0.92 -14.62
CA ALA A 631 -13.54 -1.09 -13.98
C ALA A 631 -12.64 0.16 -13.97
N HIS A 632 -12.87 1.12 -14.88
CA HIS A 632 -11.95 2.26 -15.11
C HIS A 632 -11.73 3.14 -13.86
N GLN A 633 -12.77 3.36 -13.05
CA GLN A 633 -12.66 4.17 -11.83
C GLN A 633 -11.86 3.46 -10.73
N VAL A 634 -11.90 2.13 -10.70
CA VAL A 634 -11.13 1.32 -9.74
C VAL A 634 -9.65 1.35 -10.12
N LEU A 635 -9.37 1.15 -11.40
CA LEU A 635 -8.02 1.17 -11.94
C LEU A 635 -7.26 2.45 -11.58
N GLN A 636 -7.88 3.61 -11.81
CA GLN A 636 -7.24 4.90 -11.55
C GLN A 636 -6.80 5.05 -10.09
N LYS A 637 -7.65 4.64 -9.15
CA LYS A 637 -7.36 4.71 -7.70
C LYS A 637 -6.19 3.81 -7.30
N VAL A 638 -6.20 2.56 -7.77
CA VAL A 638 -5.16 1.57 -7.43
C VAL A 638 -3.82 1.99 -8.05
N VAL A 639 -3.83 2.40 -9.33
CA VAL A 639 -2.61 2.87 -10.02
C VAL A 639 -2.08 4.16 -9.40
N LEU A 640 -2.92 5.11 -9.00
CA LEU A 640 -2.49 6.33 -8.30
C LEU A 640 -1.78 5.99 -6.97
N ARG A 641 -2.38 5.13 -6.14
CA ARG A 641 -1.75 4.67 -4.88
C ARG A 641 -0.42 3.95 -5.15
N TYR A 642 -0.31 3.17 -6.23
CA TYR A 642 0.96 2.58 -6.66
C TYR A 642 1.98 3.64 -7.10
N LEU A 643 1.56 4.64 -7.88
CA LEU A 643 2.32 5.81 -8.29
C LEU A 643 2.69 6.74 -7.12
N ARG A 644 2.12 6.55 -5.93
CA ARG A 644 2.60 7.17 -4.69
C ARG A 644 3.64 6.32 -3.96
N ARG A 645 3.59 4.99 -4.10
CA ARG A 645 4.28 3.98 -3.26
C ARG A 645 3.60 3.80 -1.90
N ASP A 646 2.27 3.81 -1.89
CA ASP A 646 1.49 3.36 -0.74
C ASP A 646 2.01 1.98 -0.30
N ASN A 647 2.52 1.91 0.93
CA ASN A 647 3.24 0.74 1.42
C ASN A 647 2.32 -0.48 1.58
N LEU A 648 1.08 -0.26 2.02
CA LEU A 648 0.09 -1.33 2.17
C LEU A 648 -0.23 -1.89 0.79
N LEU A 649 -0.58 -1.04 -0.18
CA LEU A 649 -0.87 -1.46 -1.55
C LEU A 649 0.29 -2.24 -2.17
N VAL A 650 1.52 -1.73 -2.06
CA VAL A 650 2.70 -2.40 -2.63
C VAL A 650 2.89 -3.77 -2.00
N SER A 651 2.70 -3.90 -0.68
CA SER A 651 2.76 -5.18 0.02
C SER A 651 1.67 -6.14 -0.44
N SER A 652 0.43 -5.66 -0.58
CA SER A 652 -0.71 -6.49 -1.01
C SER A 652 -0.50 -7.03 -2.44
N ILE A 653 0.00 -6.23 -3.38
CA ILE A 653 0.30 -6.72 -4.74
C ILE A 653 1.47 -7.72 -4.72
N LYS A 654 2.54 -7.51 -3.92
CA LYS A 654 3.59 -8.53 -3.75
C LYS A 654 3.01 -9.84 -3.25
N ARG A 655 2.14 -9.77 -2.24
CA ARG A 655 1.49 -10.96 -1.70
C ARG A 655 0.62 -11.67 -2.74
N LEU A 656 -0.12 -10.93 -3.57
CA LEU A 656 -0.87 -11.51 -4.70
C LEU A 656 0.04 -12.26 -5.69
N THR A 657 1.23 -11.72 -5.99
CA THR A 657 2.20 -12.42 -6.86
C THR A 657 2.74 -13.71 -6.26
N GLU A 658 3.02 -13.72 -4.96
CA GLU A 658 3.43 -14.92 -4.22
C GLU A 658 2.32 -15.96 -4.22
N LEU A 659 1.09 -15.54 -3.92
CA LEU A 659 -0.08 -16.40 -3.92
C LEU A 659 -0.35 -17.03 -5.29
N ALA A 660 -0.08 -16.33 -6.40
CA ALA A 660 -0.18 -16.92 -7.74
C ALA A 660 0.81 -18.07 -7.96
N LYS A 661 2.02 -17.96 -7.40
CA LYS A 661 3.00 -19.05 -7.43
C LYS A 661 2.54 -20.23 -6.55
N ILE A 662 2.09 -19.96 -5.33
CA ILE A 662 1.59 -21.00 -4.41
C ILE A 662 0.36 -21.70 -5.01
N GLY A 663 -0.54 -20.94 -5.64
CA GLY A 663 -1.74 -21.48 -6.29
C GLY A 663 -1.42 -22.38 -7.48
N ARG A 664 -0.38 -22.04 -8.25
CA ARG A 664 0.12 -22.93 -9.30
C ARG A 664 0.59 -24.26 -8.72
N GLU A 665 1.37 -24.23 -7.65
CA GLU A 665 1.87 -25.44 -6.98
C GLU A 665 0.72 -26.27 -6.39
N ALA A 666 -0.28 -25.63 -5.76
CA ALA A 666 -1.47 -26.29 -5.24
C ALA A 666 -2.26 -27.02 -6.33
N LEU A 667 -2.50 -26.36 -7.48
CA LEU A 667 -3.19 -26.98 -8.62
C LEU A 667 -2.38 -28.15 -9.20
N MET A 668 -1.06 -28.04 -9.33
CA MET A 668 -0.20 -29.14 -9.79
C MET A 668 -0.30 -30.36 -8.85
N ASN A 669 -0.50 -30.14 -7.55
CA ASN A 669 -0.67 -31.19 -6.56
C ASN A 669 -2.13 -31.64 -6.37
N CYS A 670 -3.07 -31.16 -7.19
CA CYS A 670 -4.51 -31.42 -7.08
C CYS A 670 -5.12 -31.04 -5.71
N ASP A 671 -4.52 -30.05 -5.04
CA ASP A 671 -4.96 -29.49 -3.76
C ASP A 671 -5.91 -28.30 -4.01
N VAL A 672 -7.18 -28.64 -4.20
CA VAL A 672 -8.26 -27.68 -4.50
C VAL A 672 -8.69 -26.92 -3.23
N ASP A 673 -8.50 -27.50 -2.04
CA ASP A 673 -8.82 -26.81 -0.78
C ASP A 673 -7.85 -25.66 -0.55
N LYS A 674 -6.55 -25.88 -0.82
CA LYS A 674 -5.56 -24.81 -0.77
C LYS A 674 -5.83 -23.68 -1.77
N LEU A 675 -6.36 -24.00 -2.96
CA LEU A 675 -6.81 -22.98 -3.91
C LEU A 675 -7.93 -22.10 -3.31
N GLY A 676 -8.86 -22.70 -2.56
CA GLY A 676 -9.92 -21.98 -1.86
C GLY A 676 -9.37 -20.98 -0.84
N GLU A 677 -8.43 -21.42 0.01
CA GLU A 677 -7.75 -20.52 0.96
C GLU A 677 -7.06 -19.35 0.25
N ILE A 678 -6.39 -19.62 -0.87
CA ILE A 678 -5.73 -18.59 -1.69
C ILE A 678 -6.74 -17.61 -2.27
N MET A 679 -7.90 -18.08 -2.73
CA MET A 679 -8.96 -17.21 -3.24
C MET A 679 -9.51 -16.28 -2.15
N LEU A 680 -9.68 -16.77 -0.91
CA LEU A 680 -10.11 -15.95 0.22
C LEU A 680 -9.05 -14.90 0.58
N GLU A 681 -7.78 -15.29 0.65
CA GLU A 681 -6.71 -14.34 0.92
C GLU A 681 -6.61 -13.29 -0.20
N ALA A 682 -6.70 -13.70 -1.47
CA ALA A 682 -6.72 -12.80 -2.61
C ALA A 682 -7.92 -11.83 -2.56
N TRP A 683 -9.09 -12.30 -2.14
CA TRP A 683 -10.27 -11.46 -1.98
C TRP A 683 -10.06 -10.37 -0.91
N ARG A 684 -9.55 -10.76 0.26
CA ARG A 684 -9.18 -9.83 1.33
C ARG A 684 -8.18 -8.78 0.85
N LEU A 685 -7.15 -9.20 0.11
CA LEU A 685 -6.16 -8.29 -0.47
C LEU A 685 -6.78 -7.36 -1.51
N HIS A 686 -7.72 -7.82 -2.34
CA HIS A 686 -8.44 -6.95 -3.28
C HIS A 686 -9.24 -5.86 -2.55
N GLN A 687 -9.84 -6.17 -1.40
CA GLN A 687 -10.52 -5.18 -0.55
C GLN A 687 -9.55 -4.17 0.08
N GLU A 688 -8.30 -4.54 0.36
CA GLU A 688 -7.25 -3.58 0.76
C GLU A 688 -6.83 -2.64 -0.39
N LEU A 689 -6.82 -3.14 -1.63
CA LEU A 689 -6.48 -2.37 -2.83
C LEU A 689 -7.57 -1.37 -3.20
N ASP A 690 -8.83 -1.82 -3.26
CA ASP A 690 -10.03 -0.98 -3.41
C ASP A 690 -11.13 -1.45 -2.46
N PRO A 691 -11.43 -0.72 -1.38
CA PRO A 691 -12.54 -1.06 -0.49
C PRO A 691 -13.90 -1.12 -1.21
N TYR A 692 -14.05 -0.42 -2.34
CA TYR A 692 -15.27 -0.43 -3.14
C TYR A 692 -15.36 -1.64 -4.10
N CYS A 693 -14.36 -2.54 -4.10
CA CYS A 693 -14.45 -3.78 -4.87
C CYS A 693 -15.51 -4.74 -4.30
N SER A 694 -16.00 -4.52 -3.08
CA SER A 694 -17.19 -5.17 -2.53
C SER A 694 -18.31 -4.16 -2.27
N ASN A 695 -19.49 -4.67 -1.96
CA ASN A 695 -20.65 -3.91 -1.52
C ASN A 695 -21.55 -4.80 -0.67
N GLU A 696 -22.58 -4.23 -0.04
CA GLU A 696 -23.49 -4.95 0.86
C GLU A 696 -24.10 -6.21 0.21
N TYR A 697 -24.44 -6.17 -1.07
CA TYR A 697 -25.00 -7.33 -1.77
C TYR A 697 -23.97 -8.44 -1.94
N VAL A 698 -22.75 -8.11 -2.37
CA VAL A 698 -21.64 -9.07 -2.51
C VAL A 698 -21.28 -9.67 -1.15
N ASP A 699 -21.22 -8.85 -0.09
CA ASP A 699 -20.91 -9.30 1.25
C ASP A 699 -21.97 -10.26 1.79
N LYS A 700 -23.26 -9.99 1.54
CA LYS A 700 -24.36 -10.92 1.86
C LYS A 700 -24.28 -12.22 1.08
N LEU A 701 -23.98 -12.15 -0.23
CA LEU A 701 -23.82 -13.34 -1.08
C LEU A 701 -22.68 -14.24 -0.56
N PHE A 702 -21.54 -13.64 -0.20
CA PHE A 702 -20.41 -14.38 0.32
C PHE A 702 -20.64 -14.91 1.73
N ALA A 703 -21.25 -14.13 2.62
CA ALA A 703 -21.66 -14.63 3.94
C ALA A 703 -22.66 -15.81 3.84
N PHE A 704 -23.55 -15.78 2.84
CA PHE A 704 -24.46 -16.89 2.56
C PHE A 704 -23.75 -18.13 2.01
N ALA A 705 -22.75 -17.94 1.14
CA ALA A 705 -21.99 -19.03 0.53
C ALA A 705 -20.92 -19.64 1.46
N ASP A 706 -20.43 -18.89 2.44
CA ASP A 706 -19.29 -19.25 3.31
C ASP A 706 -19.40 -20.65 3.96
N PRO A 707 -20.56 -21.07 4.53
CA PRO A 707 -20.68 -22.40 5.13
C PRO A 707 -20.42 -23.55 4.14
N TYR A 708 -20.64 -23.32 2.84
CA TYR A 708 -20.53 -24.32 1.77
C TYR A 708 -19.19 -24.27 1.04
N CYS A 709 -18.44 -23.17 1.16
CA CYS A 709 -17.25 -22.89 0.34
C CYS A 709 -15.94 -23.10 1.11
N SER A 710 -14.91 -23.57 0.40
CA SER A 710 -13.51 -23.47 0.85
C SER A 710 -12.88 -22.14 0.43
N GLY A 711 -13.47 -21.45 -0.55
CA GLY A 711 -13.14 -20.06 -0.85
C GLY A 711 -14.01 -19.43 -1.93
N TYR A 712 -13.96 -18.11 -2.00
CA TYR A 712 -14.73 -17.32 -2.96
C TYR A 712 -14.07 -15.97 -3.23
N LYS A 713 -14.35 -15.39 -4.40
CA LYS A 713 -13.95 -14.02 -4.77
C LYS A 713 -14.76 -13.53 -5.96
N LEU A 714 -14.84 -12.21 -6.15
CA LEU A 714 -15.21 -11.67 -7.46
C LEU A 714 -14.06 -11.83 -8.47
N VAL A 715 -14.42 -11.87 -9.74
CA VAL A 715 -13.51 -11.92 -10.90
C VAL A 715 -13.28 -10.50 -11.43
N GLY A 716 -12.05 -10.18 -11.79
CA GLY A 716 -11.67 -8.85 -12.27
C GLY A 716 -11.66 -7.76 -11.17
N ALA A 717 -12.01 -6.52 -11.54
CA ALA A 717 -11.85 -5.34 -10.69
C ALA A 717 -12.84 -5.24 -9.50
N GLY A 718 -13.89 -6.05 -9.46
CA GLY A 718 -14.89 -6.08 -8.39
C GLY A 718 -16.03 -5.06 -8.51
N GLY A 719 -16.85 -4.99 -7.46
CA GLY A 719 -18.05 -4.16 -7.32
C GLY A 719 -19.30 -4.73 -8.00
N GLY A 720 -19.21 -5.95 -8.52
CA GLY A 720 -20.25 -6.66 -9.28
C GLY A 720 -19.62 -7.69 -10.23
N GLY A 721 -20.39 -8.16 -11.20
CA GLY A 721 -19.92 -9.06 -12.25
C GLY A 721 -20.02 -10.53 -11.85
N PHE A 722 -19.00 -11.31 -12.18
CA PHE A 722 -18.94 -12.72 -11.85
C PHE A 722 -18.19 -12.97 -10.53
N ALA A 723 -18.67 -13.95 -9.78
CA ALA A 723 -18.02 -14.54 -8.62
C ALA A 723 -17.59 -15.97 -8.93
N LEU A 724 -16.45 -16.36 -8.38
CA LEU A 724 -16.05 -17.76 -8.25
C LEU A 724 -16.39 -18.22 -6.84
N LEU A 725 -17.18 -19.28 -6.71
CA LEU A 725 -17.48 -19.94 -5.44
C LEU A 725 -16.93 -21.36 -5.50
N LEU A 726 -15.90 -21.65 -4.72
CA LEU A 726 -15.30 -22.98 -4.65
C LEU A 726 -15.89 -23.72 -3.45
N ALA A 727 -16.81 -24.65 -3.70
CA ALA A 727 -17.44 -25.45 -2.66
C ALA A 727 -16.44 -26.38 -1.96
N LYS A 728 -16.68 -26.74 -0.69
CA LYS A 728 -15.86 -27.69 0.09
C LYS A 728 -15.84 -29.09 -0.54
N ASN A 729 -16.94 -29.51 -1.18
CA ASN A 729 -17.06 -30.77 -1.90
C ASN A 729 -18.23 -30.72 -2.89
N ALA A 730 -18.41 -31.77 -3.69
CA ALA A 730 -19.46 -31.85 -4.71
C ALA A 730 -20.89 -31.77 -4.14
N THR A 731 -21.12 -32.26 -2.91
CA THR A 731 -22.43 -32.18 -2.25
C THR A 731 -22.75 -30.73 -1.88
N CYS A 732 -21.81 -30.02 -1.25
CA CYS A 732 -21.95 -28.60 -0.93
C CYS A 732 -22.16 -27.76 -2.20
N ALA A 733 -21.50 -28.10 -3.32
CA ALA A 733 -21.71 -27.40 -4.59
C ALA A 733 -23.16 -27.54 -5.11
N LYS A 734 -23.72 -28.76 -5.03
CA LYS A 734 -25.11 -29.03 -5.43
C LYS A 734 -26.11 -28.33 -4.51
N GLU A 735 -25.88 -28.37 -3.20
CA GLU A 735 -26.70 -27.68 -2.20
C GLU A 735 -26.67 -26.17 -2.44
N LEU A 736 -25.49 -25.57 -2.56
CA LEU A 736 -25.32 -24.14 -2.81
C LEU A 736 -26.00 -23.71 -4.13
N ARG A 737 -25.82 -24.49 -5.22
CA ARG A 737 -26.52 -24.25 -6.49
C ARG A 737 -28.04 -24.28 -6.33
N SER A 738 -28.59 -25.24 -5.58
CA SER A 738 -30.04 -25.30 -5.32
C SER A 738 -30.53 -24.16 -4.43
N MET A 739 -29.73 -23.74 -3.45
CA MET A 739 -30.13 -22.71 -2.48
C MET A 739 -30.08 -21.32 -3.09
N LEU A 740 -29.05 -21.00 -3.89
CA LEU A 740 -28.98 -19.75 -4.66
C LEU A 740 -30.15 -19.63 -5.64
N GLY A 741 -30.49 -20.71 -6.36
CA GLY A 741 -31.61 -20.67 -7.32
C GLY A 741 -33.01 -20.55 -6.69
N LYS A 742 -33.15 -20.80 -5.38
CA LYS A 742 -34.43 -20.71 -4.64
C LYS A 742 -34.56 -19.41 -3.85
N ASN A 743 -33.46 -18.73 -3.56
CA ASN A 743 -33.47 -17.56 -2.70
C ASN A 743 -33.77 -16.30 -3.54
N PRO A 744 -34.95 -15.66 -3.37
CA PRO A 744 -35.32 -14.47 -4.13
C PRO A 744 -34.51 -13.22 -3.75
N GLU A 745 -33.71 -13.29 -2.68
CA GLU A 745 -32.82 -12.19 -2.29
C GLU A 745 -31.63 -12.01 -3.24
N PHE A 746 -31.26 -13.05 -3.99
CA PHE A 746 -30.12 -13.02 -4.91
C PHE A 746 -30.59 -13.16 -6.37
N ASP A 747 -30.40 -12.11 -7.17
CA ASP A 747 -30.61 -12.12 -8.63
C ASP A 747 -29.48 -12.85 -9.39
N SER A 748 -28.86 -13.83 -8.74
CA SER A 748 -27.65 -14.49 -9.23
C SER A 748 -27.95 -15.56 -10.27
N VAL A 749 -27.13 -15.61 -11.33
CA VAL A 749 -27.26 -16.61 -12.40
C VAL A 749 -26.00 -17.48 -12.41
N ILE A 750 -26.19 -18.80 -12.28
CA ILE A 750 -25.08 -19.77 -12.29
C ILE A 750 -24.88 -20.27 -13.71
N TYR A 751 -23.68 -20.08 -14.24
CA TYR A 751 -23.33 -20.50 -15.58
C TYR A 751 -22.70 -21.90 -15.58
N ASN A 752 -23.04 -22.69 -16.59
CA ASN A 752 -22.29 -23.89 -16.94
C ASN A 752 -21.01 -23.47 -17.67
N TRP A 753 -19.89 -24.06 -17.26
CA TRP A 753 -18.59 -23.71 -17.80
C TRP A 753 -17.77 -24.97 -18.06
N THR A 754 -16.87 -24.88 -19.03
CA THR A 754 -15.87 -25.92 -19.32
C THR A 754 -14.52 -25.26 -19.58
N ILE A 755 -13.45 -25.95 -19.23
CA ILE A 755 -12.08 -25.50 -19.55
C ILE A 755 -11.92 -25.54 -21.06
N TYR A 756 -11.48 -24.42 -21.66
CA TYR A 756 -11.20 -24.32 -23.09
C TYR A 756 -9.84 -24.90 -23.45
#